data_AF-A0A971F2M3-F1
#
_entry.id   AF-A0A971F2M3-F1
#
_cell.length_a   1.000
_cell.length_b   1.000
_cell.length_c   1.000
_cell.angle_alpha   90.00
_cell.angle_beta   90.00
_cell.angle_gamma   90.00
#
_symmetry.space_group_name_H-M   'P 1'
#
loop_
_entity.id
_entity.type
_entity.pdbx_description
1 polymer ?
#
loop_
_entity_poly.entity_id
_entity_poly.type
_entity_poly.pdbx_seq_one_letter_code
_entity_poly.pdbx_strand_id
1 'polypeptide(L)'
;MQTRYLQVMEYTKPVYKIEIDRDRDFMYAWESVNFDILTSFYEGTPVSGVDLNYYYSVSWGTNENGILKSNDAGASSISIQPSTSEEGWRPITLSLDVSNSEAEEREIRQGSYVTVFPKDTMITTESKIENQTATIDFQTNRIDLTRLEGKNSGYYSYDDYTGASVDIPVTVKLYERYYESRITGNYYDYINKVTQNTYDYYEVNNQINEYSFNTANGKYQIQFNTEKDKNYYAEIYTADSQNRPIKETTHIYNWDYIYPYNSSTYTLTSKNTDNSMELGESASVEVKYSGEQPLDKEKGSYLFIRLQNGILDYRTSADPAYSFSYDEKLVPNMYLKAICFDGSDIYDAGIQEYWYDSSAKKLDISVKTDKDSYKPADTVKLSLEVKDSTNKPVGAELNISVVDEAFFAMAQQSVDLLSSIYGPRISSGILTEYFSYVPAGAANGSPMAEMGEGGDGYVRTDFKDSAMFATVKTDQSGKAEVSFKLPDNLTSWRVTYQAISSDLHAGSGRINISSKIPFFVDTIFNKYFITGDNPSILLRSYGTQLAKGANVDYKVTLTKDDGTSKSFSVSGAANTPVQVQLGSLSAGNYTIKTEATDGKLKDAVERSFRVSDSLLETSVTDHISLSEDAVISSNTKGLTSVVFYGEDSSLLYNELHSLYWTWGQRLDQKLARRLSGKLLQNYFNEELYFDEEYDIKQHQIDDGGLALLTYDSSNPALSAKMASLAADDIDKNALAKYFEDLLENEETTAEDAAYCFWGLAALKEPVLLDIRSILEADDLTPYIRLVLGTALAEIGDYEGAKEIYTEAVKSSGTITDTLAWLETGTRDESIDSTALCSLIALKTNQPEKVKFFNYIKSNSTSELLVNLERMIFVSNYIKGASLSNSFSYELDGVRKQVELQKGGSFRLDLTPEKLASLKFSNIQGKVQATVSYVAPVSKIRKTEGNVISIERSYSLNGGSASSISRSDTVKVTITPSFGATAPDGYYEITDILPAGLRFDRPEYTYGNGAWWWPDEVSGQKVVFGLYYNKEDYKDTSITYYARAVSEGAYTADNAAIRHTDKDIYDFTQREQITIGK
;
A
#
# COMPACT_ATOMS: atom_id res chain seq x y z
N MET A 1 -3.81 -8.79 -19.09
CA MET A 1 -2.48 -8.57 -19.72
C MET A 1 -1.41 -9.00 -18.72
N GLN A 2 -0.20 -9.36 -19.15
CA GLN A 2 0.91 -9.51 -18.20
C GLN A 2 1.55 -8.13 -17.96
N THR A 3 1.36 -7.57 -16.78
CA THR A 3 2.12 -6.41 -16.33
C THR A 3 3.57 -6.81 -16.02
N ARG A 4 4.49 -5.86 -16.12
CA ARG A 4 5.85 -5.95 -15.59
C ARG A 4 6.13 -4.65 -14.85
N TYR A 5 6.75 -4.77 -13.68
CA TYR A 5 7.06 -3.67 -12.78
C TYR A 5 8.57 -3.49 -12.76
N LEU A 6 9.03 -2.25 -12.57
CA LEU A 6 10.44 -1.92 -12.33
C LEU A 6 10.50 -0.79 -11.30
N GLN A 7 11.27 -0.99 -10.24
CA GLN A 7 11.42 0.00 -9.18
C GLN A 7 12.50 1.02 -9.56
N VAL A 8 12.19 2.31 -9.48
CA VAL A 8 13.16 3.39 -9.64
C VAL A 8 13.32 4.11 -8.30
N MET A 9 14.53 4.08 -7.74
CA MET A 9 14.87 4.77 -6.50
C MET A 9 16.35 5.16 -6.51
N GLU A 10 16.75 6.14 -5.69
CA GLU A 10 18.17 6.26 -5.36
C GLU A 10 18.58 5.12 -4.42
N TYR A 11 19.60 4.37 -4.83
CA TYR A 11 20.13 3.25 -4.05
C TYR A 11 21.65 3.31 -3.91
N THR A 12 22.14 2.52 -2.96
CA THR A 12 23.56 2.27 -2.70
C THR A 12 23.72 0.77 -2.50
N LYS A 13 24.62 0.15 -3.28
CA LYS A 13 24.91 -1.30 -3.16
C LYS A 13 25.68 -1.56 -1.86
N PRO A 14 25.37 -2.63 -1.11
CA PRO A 14 26.16 -3.03 0.05
C PRO A 14 27.58 -3.42 -0.39
N VAL A 15 28.59 -3.06 0.41
CA VAL A 15 30.01 -3.31 0.07
C VAL A 15 30.43 -4.77 0.26
N TYR A 16 29.76 -5.52 1.14
CA TYR A 16 29.96 -6.96 1.33
C TYR A 16 28.62 -7.68 1.49
N LYS A 17 28.68 -9.02 1.59
CA LYS A 17 27.57 -9.91 1.88
C LYS A 17 27.81 -10.69 3.18
N ILE A 18 26.72 -11.15 3.78
CA ILE A 18 26.71 -12.16 4.84
C ILE A 18 26.05 -13.40 4.22
N GLU A 19 26.73 -14.54 4.28
CA GLU A 19 26.18 -15.84 3.88
C GLU A 19 26.00 -16.70 5.13
N ILE A 20 24.87 -17.41 5.23
CA ILE A 20 24.53 -18.27 6.37
C ILE A 20 24.24 -19.66 5.83
N ASP A 21 25.13 -20.61 6.10
CA ASP A 21 24.94 -22.03 5.85
C ASP A 21 24.42 -22.73 7.12
N ARG A 22 23.83 -23.92 6.98
CA ARG A 22 23.24 -24.67 8.12
C ARG A 22 23.45 -26.17 7.99
N ASP A 23 23.74 -26.84 9.10
CA ASP A 23 24.02 -28.29 9.10
C ASP A 23 22.77 -29.18 8.90
N ARG A 24 21.57 -28.59 8.89
CA ARG A 24 20.27 -29.25 8.61
C ARG A 24 19.15 -28.25 8.27
N ASP A 25 18.21 -28.69 7.44
CA ASP A 25 16.94 -27.99 7.17
C ASP A 25 15.79 -28.40 8.12
N PHE A 26 15.83 -29.65 8.60
CA PHE A 26 14.84 -30.24 9.48
C PHE A 26 15.51 -30.78 10.74
N MET A 27 14.85 -30.60 11.89
CA MET A 27 15.35 -31.12 13.17
C MET A 27 14.22 -31.37 14.16
N TYR A 28 14.49 -32.16 15.18
CA TYR A 28 13.66 -32.21 16.37
C TYR A 28 14.07 -31.15 17.40
N ALA A 29 13.13 -30.67 18.22
CA ALA A 29 13.38 -29.56 19.15
C ALA A 29 14.43 -29.85 20.24
N TRP A 30 14.76 -31.12 20.51
CA TRP A 30 15.82 -31.51 21.45
C TRP A 30 17.21 -31.64 20.80
N GLU A 31 17.33 -31.45 19.50
CA GLU A 31 18.62 -31.45 18.78
C GLU A 31 19.25 -30.04 18.80
N SER A 32 20.33 -29.86 18.05
CA SER A 32 20.92 -28.53 17.82
C SER A 32 21.27 -28.39 16.35
N VAL A 33 21.06 -27.19 15.79
CA VAL A 33 21.50 -26.81 14.46
C VAL A 33 22.72 -25.90 14.58
N ASN A 34 23.72 -26.14 13.73
CA ASN A 34 24.87 -25.25 13.58
C ASN A 34 24.64 -24.33 12.38
N PHE A 35 24.81 -23.02 12.59
CA PHE A 35 24.83 -22.02 11.53
C PHE A 35 26.26 -21.49 11.36
N ASP A 36 26.83 -21.73 10.18
CA ASP A 36 28.14 -21.19 9.80
C ASP A 36 27.93 -19.92 8.96
N ILE A 37 28.56 -18.82 9.40
CA ILE A 37 28.28 -17.46 8.94
C ILE A 37 29.54 -16.86 8.33
N LEU A 38 29.51 -16.55 7.03
CA LEU A 38 30.66 -16.03 6.28
C LEU A 38 30.39 -14.59 5.80
N THR A 39 31.21 -13.64 6.28
CA THR A 39 31.19 -12.25 5.82
C THR A 39 32.32 -12.01 4.82
N SER A 40 31.96 -11.70 3.57
CA SER A 40 32.91 -11.53 2.47
C SER A 40 32.51 -10.45 1.48
N PHE A 41 33.49 -9.78 0.89
CA PHE A 41 33.29 -8.94 -0.29
C PHE A 41 32.76 -9.79 -1.46
N TYR A 42 31.98 -9.19 -2.36
CA TYR A 42 31.32 -9.93 -3.44
C TYR A 42 32.28 -10.70 -4.35
N GLU A 43 33.53 -10.25 -4.52
CA GLU A 43 34.56 -10.97 -5.29
C GLU A 43 35.28 -12.12 -4.54
N GLY A 44 35.09 -12.22 -3.21
CA GLY A 44 35.55 -13.31 -2.35
C GLY A 44 36.61 -12.98 -1.30
N THR A 45 37.04 -11.73 -1.11
CA THR A 45 37.94 -11.34 0.00
C THR A 45 37.18 -11.39 1.33
N PRO A 46 37.74 -12.00 2.40
CA PRO A 46 37.11 -12.00 3.72
C PRO A 46 36.99 -10.62 4.37
N VAL A 47 35.91 -10.39 5.10
CA VAL A 47 35.72 -9.21 5.96
C VAL A 47 36.05 -9.61 7.41
N SER A 48 37.32 -9.51 7.78
CA SER A 48 37.84 -10.00 9.07
C SER A 48 37.71 -9.00 10.23
N GLY A 49 37.32 -9.47 11.41
CA GLY A 49 37.30 -8.71 12.65
C GLY A 49 36.09 -7.81 12.88
N VAL A 50 35.08 -7.86 12.01
CA VAL A 50 33.85 -7.06 12.10
C VAL A 50 32.89 -7.71 13.09
N ASP A 51 32.18 -6.86 13.84
CA ASP A 51 31.11 -7.27 14.75
C ASP A 51 29.76 -7.31 14.01
N LEU A 52 29.03 -8.41 14.18
CA LEU A 52 27.75 -8.72 13.56
C LEU A 52 26.70 -8.87 14.65
N ASN A 53 25.58 -8.15 14.55
CA ASN A 53 24.41 -8.45 15.35
C ASN A 53 23.79 -9.76 14.88
N TYR A 54 23.37 -10.60 15.82
CA TYR A 54 22.42 -11.68 15.52
C TYR A 54 21.14 -11.49 16.34
N TYR A 55 20.04 -11.96 15.78
CA TYR A 55 18.77 -12.19 16.47
C TYR A 55 18.25 -13.55 16.03
N TYR A 56 17.87 -14.41 16.96
CA TYR A 56 17.13 -15.62 16.62
C TYR A 56 15.82 -15.69 17.39
N SER A 57 14.84 -16.34 16.76
CA SER A 57 13.49 -16.50 17.30
C SER A 57 12.96 -17.91 17.01
N VAL A 58 12.39 -18.52 18.05
CA VAL A 58 11.65 -19.79 17.96
C VAL A 58 10.16 -19.48 18.06
N SER A 59 9.34 -20.06 17.19
CA SER A 59 7.89 -19.86 17.25
C SER A 59 7.35 -20.34 18.60
N TRP A 60 6.58 -19.48 19.29
CA TRP A 60 6.11 -19.69 20.66
C TRP A 60 7.24 -20.06 21.65
N GLY A 61 8.42 -19.48 21.48
CA GLY A 61 9.63 -19.90 22.17
C GLY A 61 10.61 -18.80 22.51
N THR A 62 11.86 -19.19 22.72
CA THR A 62 12.95 -18.29 23.08
C THR A 62 13.30 -17.35 21.92
N ASN A 63 13.48 -16.06 22.26
CA ASN A 63 14.05 -15.05 21.38
C ASN A 63 15.31 -14.49 22.05
N GLU A 64 16.45 -14.51 21.37
CA GLU A 64 17.72 -13.94 21.88
C GLU A 64 18.40 -13.08 20.81
N ASN A 65 19.28 -12.20 21.27
CA ASN A 65 20.17 -11.41 20.42
C ASN A 65 21.56 -11.29 21.06
N GLY A 66 22.54 -10.94 20.25
CA GLY A 66 23.90 -10.68 20.70
C GLY A 66 24.82 -10.30 19.55
N ILE A 67 26.13 -10.36 19.81
CA ILE A 67 27.16 -10.00 18.83
C ILE A 67 28.05 -11.20 18.55
N LEU A 68 28.23 -11.53 17.27
CA LEU A 68 29.27 -12.41 16.74
C LEU A 68 30.43 -11.56 16.20
N LYS A 69 31.65 -12.10 16.19
CA LYS A 69 32.82 -11.42 15.63
C LYS A 69 33.49 -12.28 14.56
N SER A 70 33.67 -11.74 13.35
CA SER A 70 34.27 -12.50 12.25
C SER A 70 35.77 -12.72 12.48
N ASN A 71 36.26 -13.91 12.15
CA ASN A 71 37.68 -14.27 12.26
C ASN A 71 38.50 -13.80 11.04
N ASP A 72 39.78 -14.17 10.95
CA ASP A 72 40.67 -13.76 9.86
C ASP A 72 40.29 -14.32 8.47
N ALA A 73 39.42 -15.34 8.42
CA ALA A 73 38.80 -15.86 7.21
C ALA A 73 37.37 -15.32 6.99
N GLY A 74 36.95 -14.29 7.75
CA GLY A 74 35.61 -13.68 7.65
C GLY A 74 34.49 -14.52 8.25
N ALA A 75 34.81 -15.68 8.85
CA ALA A 75 33.83 -16.62 9.36
C ALA A 75 33.54 -16.41 10.85
N SER A 76 32.30 -16.71 11.24
CA SER A 76 31.81 -16.86 12.60
C SER A 76 30.74 -17.97 12.61
N SER A 77 30.29 -18.43 13.78
CA SER A 77 29.30 -19.50 13.86
C SER A 77 28.49 -19.44 15.15
N ILE A 78 27.27 -19.99 15.11
CA ILE A 78 26.39 -20.12 16.28
C ILE A 78 25.68 -21.49 16.24
N SER A 79 25.63 -22.16 17.39
CA SER A 79 24.89 -23.42 17.57
C SER A 79 23.65 -23.14 18.41
N ILE A 80 22.47 -23.48 17.89
CA ILE A 80 21.18 -23.18 18.52
C ILE A 80 20.42 -24.48 18.82
N GLN A 81 20.00 -24.64 20.07
CA GLN A 81 19.01 -25.63 20.49
C GLN A 81 17.68 -24.90 20.71
N PRO A 82 16.65 -25.12 19.88
CA PRO A 82 15.40 -24.39 19.99
C PRO A 82 14.62 -24.78 21.25
N SER A 83 14.00 -23.79 21.89
CA SER A 83 13.12 -23.98 23.05
C SER A 83 11.79 -23.30 22.78
N THR A 84 10.69 -24.02 22.98
CA THR A 84 9.31 -23.60 22.68
C THR A 84 8.36 -24.06 23.77
N SER A 85 7.26 -23.33 23.98
CA SER A 85 6.11 -23.77 24.78
C SER A 85 5.03 -24.46 23.96
N GLU A 86 5.30 -24.83 22.70
CA GLU A 86 4.33 -25.53 21.84
C GLU A 86 3.91 -26.88 22.44
N GLU A 87 2.62 -26.99 22.74
CA GLU A 87 2.02 -28.21 23.26
C GLU A 87 1.66 -29.17 22.11
N GLY A 88 1.37 -28.68 20.91
CA GLY A 88 1.05 -29.46 19.71
C GLY A 88 2.26 -30.19 19.10
N TRP A 89 1.99 -31.00 18.06
CA TRP A 89 3.04 -31.76 17.36
C TRP A 89 3.55 -31.11 16.07
N ARG A 90 2.83 -30.09 15.59
CA ARG A 90 3.03 -29.49 14.27
C ARG A 90 4.41 -28.81 14.17
N PRO A 91 5.04 -28.82 12.98
CA PRO A 91 6.33 -28.15 12.79
C PRO A 91 6.22 -26.64 13.04
N ILE A 92 7.22 -26.11 13.73
CA ILE A 92 7.40 -24.69 14.01
C ILE A 92 8.68 -24.17 13.34
N THR A 93 8.82 -22.85 13.24
CA THR A 93 10.01 -22.22 12.67
C THR A 93 10.98 -21.78 13.76
N LEU A 94 12.26 -22.11 13.58
CA LEU A 94 13.41 -21.38 14.13
C LEU A 94 13.96 -20.49 13.01
N SER A 95 14.02 -19.18 13.24
CA SER A 95 14.64 -18.19 12.34
C SER A 95 15.86 -17.56 12.99
N LEU A 96 16.92 -17.37 12.19
CA LEU A 96 18.14 -16.63 12.53
C LEU A 96 18.32 -15.48 11.54
N ASP A 97 18.38 -14.27 12.06
CA ASP A 97 18.80 -13.05 11.37
C ASP A 97 20.21 -12.65 11.81
N VAL A 98 21.04 -12.23 10.87
CA VAL A 98 22.37 -11.66 11.13
C VAL A 98 22.54 -10.37 10.33
N SER A 99 22.97 -9.28 10.96
CA SER A 99 23.31 -8.01 10.28
C SER A 99 24.58 -7.35 10.81
N ASN A 100 25.11 -6.36 10.10
CA ASN A 100 26.30 -5.61 10.56
C ASN A 100 26.03 -4.83 11.86
N SER A 101 26.99 -4.84 12.80
CA SER A 101 26.91 -4.01 14.01
C SER A 101 27.62 -2.67 13.89
N GLU A 102 28.65 -2.57 13.05
CA GLU A 102 29.33 -1.30 12.76
C GLU A 102 28.60 -0.52 11.65
N ALA A 103 28.77 0.80 11.65
CA ALA A 103 28.16 1.66 10.63
C ALA A 103 28.72 1.44 9.20
N GLU A 104 27.81 1.38 8.23
CA GLU A 104 28.06 1.18 6.80
C GLU A 104 27.25 2.20 5.97
N GLU A 105 27.43 2.26 4.64
CA GLU A 105 26.55 3.08 3.78
C GLU A 105 25.08 2.57 3.72
N ARG A 106 24.84 1.31 4.11
CA ARG A 106 23.53 0.64 4.18
C ARG A 106 23.57 -0.52 5.20
N GLU A 107 22.44 -0.91 5.81
CA GLU A 107 22.36 -2.21 6.51
C GLU A 107 22.64 -3.37 5.53
N ILE A 108 23.40 -4.35 6.00
CA ILE A 108 23.70 -5.63 5.37
C ILE A 108 23.14 -6.69 6.30
N ARG A 109 22.03 -7.34 5.91
CA ARG A 109 21.32 -8.35 6.70
C ARG A 109 21.05 -9.60 5.87
N GLN A 110 21.18 -10.77 6.50
CA GLN A 110 20.81 -12.06 5.92
C GLN A 110 19.99 -12.87 6.93
N GLY A 111 18.95 -13.56 6.44
CA GLY A 111 18.14 -14.49 7.23
C GLY A 111 18.36 -15.95 6.83
N SER A 112 18.15 -16.86 7.77
CA SER A 112 18.11 -18.32 7.58
C SER A 112 17.04 -18.94 8.48
N TYR A 113 16.46 -20.06 8.11
CA TYR A 113 15.38 -20.70 8.88
C TYR A 113 15.39 -22.22 8.79
N VAL A 114 14.93 -22.87 9.85
CA VAL A 114 14.92 -24.31 10.07
C VAL A 114 13.52 -24.74 10.49
N THR A 115 13.02 -25.82 9.89
CA THR A 115 11.74 -26.43 10.27
C THR A 115 11.97 -27.37 11.46
N VAL A 116 11.46 -27.00 12.63
CA VAL A 116 11.67 -27.69 13.90
C VAL A 116 10.42 -28.46 14.31
N PHE A 117 10.55 -29.75 14.56
CA PHE A 117 9.46 -30.60 15.05
C PHE A 117 9.49 -30.69 16.59
N PRO A 118 8.44 -30.21 17.30
CA PRO A 118 8.43 -30.18 18.77
C PRO A 118 8.28 -31.56 19.42
N LYS A 119 7.81 -32.57 18.67
CA LYS A 119 7.53 -33.95 19.11
C LYS A 119 8.00 -34.94 18.03
N ASP A 120 8.11 -36.22 18.36
CA ASP A 120 8.39 -37.32 17.39
C ASP A 120 7.13 -38.07 16.92
N THR A 121 5.96 -37.59 17.32
CA THR A 121 4.67 -38.27 17.17
C THR A 121 3.61 -37.26 16.81
N MET A 122 2.74 -37.61 15.86
CA MET A 122 1.67 -36.78 15.34
C MET A 122 0.30 -37.42 15.59
N ILE A 123 -0.71 -36.59 15.82
CA ILE A 123 -2.12 -36.96 15.89
C ILE A 123 -2.96 -36.06 14.98
N THR A 124 -3.39 -36.59 13.84
CA THR A 124 -4.29 -35.91 12.90
C THR A 124 -5.74 -36.28 13.19
N THR A 125 -6.66 -35.38 12.83
CA THR A 125 -8.10 -35.63 12.92
C THR A 125 -8.83 -35.14 11.69
N GLU A 126 -9.81 -35.92 11.25
CA GLU A 126 -10.84 -35.50 10.31
C GLU A 126 -12.17 -35.43 11.07
N SER A 127 -12.99 -34.40 10.81
CA SER A 127 -14.29 -34.23 11.46
C SER A 127 -15.37 -33.90 10.44
N LYS A 128 -16.59 -34.41 10.67
CA LYS A 128 -17.76 -34.12 9.85
C LYS A 128 -19.06 -34.22 10.64
N ILE A 129 -20.13 -33.60 10.14
CA ILE A 129 -21.48 -33.69 10.70
C ILE A 129 -22.44 -34.16 9.61
N GLU A 130 -23.06 -35.31 9.83
CA GLU A 130 -24.17 -35.85 9.03
C GLU A 130 -25.42 -35.91 9.91
N ASN A 131 -26.56 -35.38 9.45
CA ASN A 131 -27.86 -35.57 10.12
C ASN A 131 -27.88 -35.24 11.64
N GLN A 132 -27.22 -34.15 12.05
CA GLN A 132 -27.01 -33.77 13.47
C GLN A 132 -26.20 -34.80 14.29
N THR A 133 -25.37 -35.60 13.64
CA THR A 133 -24.39 -36.51 14.26
C THR A 133 -23.00 -36.12 13.79
N ALA A 134 -22.18 -35.60 14.71
CA ALA A 134 -20.76 -35.38 14.49
C ALA A 134 -19.98 -36.68 14.59
N THR A 135 -19.00 -36.85 13.71
CA THR A 135 -17.96 -37.88 13.76
C THR A 135 -16.60 -37.19 13.82
N ILE A 136 -15.68 -37.72 14.63
CA ILE A 136 -14.25 -37.38 14.55
C ILE A 136 -13.45 -38.67 14.43
N ASP A 137 -12.71 -38.78 13.32
CA ASP A 137 -11.73 -39.83 13.07
C ASP A 137 -10.34 -39.34 13.49
N PHE A 138 -9.60 -40.18 14.21
CA PHE A 138 -8.26 -39.91 14.73
C PHE A 138 -7.26 -40.83 14.03
N GLN A 139 -6.12 -40.28 13.63
CA GLN A 139 -4.97 -41.04 13.15
C GLN A 139 -3.69 -40.64 13.88
N THR A 140 -2.88 -41.63 14.29
CA THR A 140 -1.66 -41.45 15.09
C THR A 140 -0.46 -42.16 14.45
N ASN A 141 0.60 -41.41 14.19
CA ASN A 141 1.81 -41.86 13.50
C ASN A 141 3.08 -41.31 14.21
N ARG A 142 4.22 -41.97 14.00
CA ARG A 142 5.53 -41.34 14.22
C ARG A 142 5.84 -40.37 13.08
N ILE A 143 6.59 -39.32 13.38
CA ILE A 143 7.15 -38.41 12.38
C ILE A 143 8.43 -39.02 11.81
N ASP A 144 8.61 -38.96 10.50
CA ASP A 144 9.75 -39.53 9.78
C ASP A 144 10.41 -38.46 8.90
N LEU A 145 11.49 -37.89 9.43
CA LEU A 145 12.27 -36.84 8.77
C LEU A 145 13.09 -37.36 7.57
N THR A 146 13.31 -38.67 7.42
CA THR A 146 14.06 -39.22 6.28
C THR A 146 13.31 -39.00 4.95
N ARG A 147 11.98 -38.87 5.02
CA ARG A 147 11.10 -38.51 3.90
C ARG A 147 11.24 -37.04 3.45
N LEU A 148 11.99 -36.24 4.22
CA LEU A 148 12.31 -34.84 3.92
C LEU A 148 13.78 -34.65 3.50
N GLU A 149 14.61 -35.71 3.47
CA GLU A 149 15.99 -35.63 3.00
C GLU A 149 16.07 -35.12 1.55
N GLY A 150 16.93 -34.13 1.30
CA GLY A 150 17.06 -33.47 0.00
C GLY A 150 15.97 -32.43 -0.31
N LYS A 151 15.01 -32.19 0.60
CA LYS A 151 14.13 -31.01 0.58
C LYS A 151 14.76 -29.86 1.39
N ASN A 152 14.39 -28.62 1.10
CA ASN A 152 14.78 -27.44 1.90
C ASN A 152 13.76 -27.16 3.02
N SER A 153 14.15 -26.40 4.05
CA SER A 153 13.23 -25.85 5.06
C SER A 153 12.00 -25.22 4.39
N GLY A 154 10.80 -25.45 4.93
CA GLY A 154 9.55 -24.97 4.32
C GLY A 154 8.29 -25.54 4.93
N TYR A 155 7.15 -25.25 4.29
CA TYR A 155 5.84 -25.80 4.64
C TYR A 155 5.55 -27.05 3.80
N TYR A 156 5.04 -28.10 4.46
CA TYR A 156 4.81 -29.42 3.88
C TYR A 156 3.50 -30.01 4.40
N SER A 157 2.85 -30.89 3.63
CA SER A 157 1.69 -31.64 4.13
C SER A 157 2.15 -32.55 5.26
N TYR A 158 1.26 -32.93 6.18
CA TYR A 158 1.61 -33.94 7.18
C TYR A 158 1.92 -35.30 6.54
N ASP A 159 1.37 -35.59 5.35
CA ASP A 159 1.71 -36.79 4.58
C ASP A 159 3.17 -36.83 4.11
N ASP A 160 3.83 -35.68 3.92
CA ASP A 160 5.25 -35.65 3.52
C ASP A 160 6.14 -36.35 4.55
N TYR A 161 5.84 -36.19 5.84
CA TYR A 161 6.63 -36.72 6.97
C TYR A 161 5.87 -37.73 7.85
N THR A 162 4.70 -38.22 7.40
CA THR A 162 3.96 -39.29 8.07
C THR A 162 4.74 -40.62 7.98
N GLY A 163 5.26 -41.06 9.13
CA GLY A 163 5.92 -42.36 9.30
C GLY A 163 4.96 -43.47 9.73
N ALA A 164 5.48 -44.49 10.40
CA ALA A 164 4.69 -45.64 10.83
C ALA A 164 3.57 -45.28 11.83
N SER A 165 2.39 -45.88 11.66
CA SER A 165 1.27 -45.78 12.61
C SER A 165 1.66 -46.32 13.99
N VAL A 166 1.12 -45.71 15.05
CA VAL A 166 1.46 -46.05 16.43
C VAL A 166 0.23 -46.05 17.33
N ASP A 167 0.09 -47.09 18.15
CA ASP A 167 -0.99 -47.24 19.12
C ASP A 167 -0.62 -46.53 20.43
N ILE A 168 -1.37 -45.47 20.78
CA ILE A 168 -1.12 -44.60 21.93
C ILE A 168 -2.40 -44.27 22.69
N PRO A 169 -2.32 -43.97 24.01
CA PRO A 169 -3.46 -43.47 24.77
C PRO A 169 -3.80 -42.03 24.35
N VAL A 170 -5.09 -41.75 24.17
CA VAL A 170 -5.62 -40.42 23.82
C VAL A 170 -6.81 -40.10 24.72
N THR A 171 -6.82 -38.89 25.28
CA THR A 171 -7.95 -38.31 26.01
C THR A 171 -8.48 -37.12 25.23
N VAL A 172 -9.79 -37.03 25.05
CA VAL A 172 -10.43 -35.99 24.22
C VAL A 172 -11.53 -35.30 25.02
N LYS A 173 -11.39 -34.00 25.26
CA LYS A 173 -12.42 -33.16 25.89
C LYS A 173 -13.21 -32.46 24.81
N LEU A 174 -14.52 -32.67 24.79
CA LEU A 174 -15.42 -32.11 23.78
C LEU A 174 -16.17 -30.92 24.36
N TYR A 175 -16.20 -29.82 23.61
CA TYR A 175 -16.83 -28.56 23.97
C TYR A 175 -17.85 -28.13 22.92
N GLU A 176 -18.95 -27.52 23.38
CA GLU A 176 -19.80 -26.67 22.54
C GLU A 176 -19.32 -25.21 22.62
N ARG A 177 -19.53 -24.45 21.54
CA ARG A 177 -19.19 -23.02 21.41
C ARG A 177 -20.33 -22.26 20.75
N TYR A 178 -20.73 -21.16 21.37
CA TYR A 178 -21.68 -20.17 20.83
C TYR A 178 -21.41 -18.78 21.42
N TYR A 179 -22.07 -17.74 20.91
CA TYR A 179 -21.93 -16.36 21.39
C TYR A 179 -23.20 -15.87 22.07
N GLU A 180 -23.05 -15.15 23.18
CA GLU A 180 -24.15 -14.42 23.84
C GLU A 180 -23.87 -12.91 23.76
N SER A 181 -24.89 -12.13 23.41
CA SER A 181 -24.80 -10.66 23.28
C SER A 181 -25.30 -9.96 24.55
N ARG A 182 -24.50 -9.03 25.08
CA ARG A 182 -24.94 -8.08 26.12
C ARG A 182 -24.90 -6.65 25.60
N ILE A 183 -25.85 -5.82 26.04
CA ILE A 183 -25.80 -4.37 25.82
C ILE A 183 -24.79 -3.80 26.81
N THR A 184 -23.72 -3.17 26.31
CA THR A 184 -22.69 -2.50 27.14
C THR A 184 -22.92 -1.02 27.34
N GLY A 185 -23.78 -0.42 26.52
CA GLY A 185 -24.15 0.98 26.57
C GLY A 185 -25.03 1.35 25.39
N ASN A 186 -25.14 2.64 25.14
CA ASN A 186 -25.70 3.19 23.92
C ASN A 186 -24.96 4.47 23.54
N TYR A 187 -25.06 4.84 22.28
CA TYR A 187 -24.70 6.17 21.79
C TYR A 187 -25.90 6.77 21.05
N TYR A 188 -25.95 8.09 20.98
CA TYR A 188 -26.92 8.79 20.16
C TYR A 188 -26.27 9.12 18.82
N ASP A 189 -26.84 8.59 17.75
CA ASP A 189 -26.49 8.95 16.38
C ASP A 189 -27.16 10.30 16.08
N TYR A 190 -26.39 11.39 16.16
CA TYR A 190 -26.90 12.75 15.98
C TYR A 190 -27.44 12.99 14.55
N ILE A 191 -26.87 12.32 13.54
CA ILE A 191 -27.28 12.44 12.15
C ILE A 191 -28.60 11.72 11.91
N ASN A 192 -28.76 10.48 12.37
CA ASN A 192 -29.99 9.70 12.17
C ASN A 192 -31.02 9.87 13.31
N LYS A 193 -30.70 10.65 14.35
CA LYS A 193 -31.50 10.90 15.57
C LYS A 193 -31.93 9.63 16.32
N VAL A 194 -31.09 8.59 16.33
CA VAL A 194 -31.42 7.30 16.97
C VAL A 194 -30.42 6.92 18.07
N THR A 195 -30.94 6.50 19.21
CA THR A 195 -30.13 5.85 20.25
C THR A 195 -29.83 4.42 19.82
N GLN A 196 -28.59 4.14 19.43
CA GLN A 196 -28.14 2.79 19.07
C GLN A 196 -27.49 2.11 20.28
N ASN A 197 -27.93 0.89 20.60
CA ASN A 197 -27.30 0.07 21.65
C ASN A 197 -25.94 -0.44 21.17
N THR A 198 -24.89 -0.31 21.99
CA THR A 198 -23.62 -0.99 21.73
C THR A 198 -23.71 -2.40 22.30
N TYR A 199 -23.39 -3.39 21.46
CA TYR A 199 -23.36 -4.80 21.84
C TYR A 199 -21.94 -5.27 22.04
N ASP A 200 -21.74 -6.10 23.06
CA ASP A 200 -20.53 -6.86 23.32
C ASP A 200 -20.90 -8.34 23.31
N TYR A 201 -20.16 -9.13 22.54
CA TYR A 201 -20.43 -10.54 22.29
C TYR A 201 -19.37 -11.37 23.00
N TYR A 202 -19.77 -12.10 24.03
CA TYR A 202 -18.86 -13.01 24.73
C TYR A 202 -19.04 -14.45 24.25
N GLU A 203 -17.93 -15.15 24.07
CA GLU A 203 -17.89 -16.55 23.67
C GLU A 203 -18.16 -17.45 24.87
N VAL A 204 -19.20 -18.29 24.78
CA VAL A 204 -19.50 -19.32 25.77
C VAL A 204 -18.95 -20.66 25.28
N ASN A 205 -18.14 -21.32 26.11
CA ASN A 205 -17.51 -22.60 25.83
C ASN A 205 -17.80 -23.59 26.96
N ASN A 206 -18.71 -24.54 26.76
CA ASN A 206 -19.08 -25.54 27.78
C ASN A 206 -18.47 -26.91 27.45
N GLN A 207 -17.79 -27.56 28.40
CA GLN A 207 -17.35 -28.95 28.21
C GLN A 207 -18.56 -29.89 28.32
N ILE A 208 -18.88 -30.60 27.23
CA ILE A 208 -20.06 -31.47 27.14
C ILE A 208 -19.73 -32.96 27.26
N ASN A 209 -18.49 -33.39 26.98
CA ASN A 209 -18.07 -34.77 27.20
C ASN A 209 -16.55 -34.91 27.39
N GLU A 210 -16.11 -36.09 27.86
CA GLU A 210 -14.70 -36.49 27.90
C GLU A 210 -14.56 -37.97 27.51
N TYR A 211 -13.74 -38.24 26.49
CA TYR A 211 -13.43 -39.59 26.01
C TYR A 211 -12.01 -39.96 26.42
N SER A 212 -11.74 -41.25 26.61
CA SER A 212 -10.37 -41.77 26.75
C SER A 212 -10.28 -43.16 26.14
N PHE A 213 -9.32 -43.35 25.24
CA PHE A 213 -9.14 -44.56 24.44
C PHE A 213 -7.65 -44.83 24.16
N ASN A 214 -7.35 -45.97 23.55
CA ASN A 214 -6.07 -46.18 22.85
C ASN A 214 -6.39 -46.34 21.36
N THR A 215 -5.55 -45.80 20.49
CA THR A 215 -5.63 -46.08 19.04
C THR A 215 -5.26 -47.53 18.74
N ALA A 216 -5.76 -48.05 17.62
CA ALA A 216 -5.50 -49.42 17.15
C ALA A 216 -5.13 -49.43 15.66
N ASN A 217 -3.96 -49.97 15.32
CA ASN A 217 -3.26 -49.67 14.05
C ASN A 217 -3.13 -48.16 13.79
N GLY A 218 -2.95 -47.38 14.84
CA GLY A 218 -2.90 -45.93 14.84
C GLY A 218 -4.22 -45.23 14.51
N LYS A 219 -5.39 -45.88 14.62
CA LYS A 219 -6.70 -45.22 14.35
C LYS A 219 -7.72 -45.39 15.48
N TYR A 220 -8.65 -44.44 15.58
CA TYR A 220 -9.84 -44.50 16.44
C TYR A 220 -10.94 -43.55 15.90
N GLN A 221 -12.20 -43.73 16.30
CA GLN A 221 -13.32 -42.83 15.93
C GLN A 221 -14.22 -42.56 17.15
N ILE A 222 -14.72 -41.32 17.28
CA ILE A 222 -15.82 -40.97 18.20
C ILE A 222 -17.01 -40.41 17.40
N GLN A 223 -18.22 -40.54 17.97
CA GLN A 223 -19.45 -39.96 17.42
C GLN A 223 -20.27 -39.30 18.54
N PHE A 224 -20.95 -38.19 18.25
CA PHE A 224 -21.83 -37.47 19.18
C PHE A 224 -22.92 -36.68 18.46
N ASN A 225 -24.00 -36.32 19.14
CA ASN A 225 -25.10 -35.54 18.56
C ASN A 225 -24.82 -34.03 18.63
N THR A 226 -25.29 -33.26 17.65
CA THR A 226 -25.11 -31.80 17.58
C THR A 226 -26.43 -31.02 17.55
N GLU A 227 -26.38 -29.76 17.99
CA GLU A 227 -27.46 -28.78 17.95
C GLU A 227 -27.19 -27.78 16.81
N LYS A 228 -28.24 -27.25 16.17
CA LYS A 228 -28.14 -26.49 14.91
C LYS A 228 -27.48 -25.12 15.06
N ASP A 229 -27.63 -24.49 16.21
CA ASP A 229 -27.20 -23.13 16.55
C ASP A 229 -25.84 -23.08 17.27
N LYS A 230 -25.14 -24.22 17.38
CA LYS A 230 -23.85 -24.35 18.08
C LYS A 230 -22.76 -24.91 17.17
N ASN A 231 -21.54 -24.41 17.36
CA ASN A 231 -20.33 -25.05 16.86
C ASN A 231 -19.69 -25.89 17.97
N TYR A 232 -18.76 -26.77 17.60
CA TYR A 232 -18.06 -27.63 18.56
C TYR A 232 -16.55 -27.58 18.34
N TYR A 233 -15.78 -27.85 19.39
CA TYR A 233 -14.35 -28.11 19.28
C TYR A 233 -13.94 -29.17 20.31
N ALA A 234 -12.86 -29.88 20.04
CA ALA A 234 -12.32 -30.88 20.96
C ALA A 234 -10.84 -30.62 21.24
N GLU A 235 -10.48 -30.56 22.52
CA GLU A 235 -9.09 -30.56 22.98
C GLU A 235 -8.62 -32.01 23.12
N ILE A 236 -7.51 -32.33 22.47
CA ILE A 236 -6.99 -33.68 22.29
C ILE A 236 -5.65 -33.77 23.02
N TYR A 237 -5.55 -34.68 23.98
CA TYR A 237 -4.37 -34.90 24.81
C TYR A 237 -3.80 -36.29 24.57
N THR A 238 -2.51 -36.36 24.25
CA THR A 238 -1.75 -37.62 24.16
C THR A 238 -0.28 -37.37 24.51
N ALA A 239 0.64 -38.30 24.23
CA ALA A 239 2.07 -38.14 24.48
C ALA A 239 2.92 -38.79 23.39
N ASP A 240 4.13 -38.27 23.20
CA ASP A 240 5.09 -38.76 22.20
C ASP A 240 5.95 -39.92 22.70
N SER A 241 6.93 -40.40 21.91
CA SER A 241 7.76 -41.55 22.28
C SER A 241 8.60 -41.35 23.55
N GLN A 242 8.79 -40.08 23.95
CA GLN A 242 9.59 -39.66 25.10
C GLN A 242 8.69 -39.27 26.29
N ASN A 243 7.38 -39.52 26.20
CA ASN A 243 6.34 -39.14 27.15
C ASN A 243 6.16 -37.61 27.32
N ARG A 244 6.56 -36.80 26.33
CA ARG A 244 6.21 -35.37 26.33
C ARG A 244 4.75 -35.21 25.95
N PRO A 245 3.98 -34.32 26.62
CA PRO A 245 2.59 -34.10 26.28
C PRO A 245 2.44 -33.52 24.87
N ILE A 246 1.39 -33.99 24.20
CA ILE A 246 0.87 -33.43 22.96
C ILE A 246 -0.53 -32.89 23.27
N LYS A 247 -0.80 -31.63 22.93
CA LYS A 247 -2.13 -31.04 22.94
C LYS A 247 -2.46 -30.48 21.55
N GLU A 248 -3.52 -30.97 20.93
CA GLU A 248 -4.07 -30.41 19.69
C GLU A 248 -5.52 -29.97 19.91
N THR A 249 -6.01 -29.04 19.10
CA THR A 249 -7.43 -28.66 19.07
C THR A 249 -8.00 -28.93 17.68
N THR A 250 -9.10 -29.65 17.60
CA THR A 250 -9.86 -29.83 16.35
C THR A 250 -11.20 -29.11 16.44
N HIS A 251 -11.55 -28.35 15.42
CA HIS A 251 -12.84 -27.68 15.31
C HIS A 251 -13.81 -28.54 14.50
N ILE A 252 -15.04 -28.66 14.99
CA ILE A 252 -16.13 -29.38 14.32
C ILE A 252 -17.22 -28.34 14.03
N TYR A 253 -17.08 -27.70 12.88
CA TYR A 253 -18.02 -26.68 12.41
C TYR A 253 -19.34 -27.33 12.02
N ASN A 254 -20.44 -26.85 12.61
CA ASN A 254 -21.77 -27.24 12.16
C ASN A 254 -22.17 -26.32 11.00
N TRP A 255 -22.31 -26.85 9.79
CA TRP A 255 -22.71 -26.03 8.64
C TRP A 255 -24.22 -25.69 8.63
N ASP A 256 -25.01 -26.25 9.56
CA ASP A 256 -26.33 -25.71 9.95
C ASP A 256 -26.21 -24.39 10.77
N TYR A 257 -25.03 -24.03 11.28
CA TYR A 257 -24.80 -22.77 12.00
C TYR A 257 -24.86 -21.60 11.02
N ILE A 258 -25.97 -20.85 11.07
CA ILE A 258 -26.25 -19.77 10.14
C ILE A 258 -25.35 -18.55 10.45
N TYR A 259 -24.16 -18.53 9.84
CA TYR A 259 -23.68 -17.27 9.26
C TYR A 259 -24.59 -16.95 8.06
N PRO A 260 -25.14 -15.72 7.90
CA PRO A 260 -26.34 -15.51 7.07
C PRO A 260 -26.20 -15.64 5.53
N TYR A 261 -25.08 -16.17 5.03
CA TYR A 261 -24.65 -16.02 3.63
C TYR A 261 -24.05 -17.28 2.99
N ASN A 262 -24.21 -18.48 3.56
CA ASN A 262 -23.71 -19.70 2.93
C ASN A 262 -24.73 -20.86 3.00
N SER A 263 -24.80 -21.64 1.93
CA SER A 263 -25.81 -22.69 1.72
C SER A 263 -25.20 -23.90 1.02
N SER A 264 -25.63 -25.12 1.37
CA SER A 264 -25.08 -26.38 0.85
C SER A 264 -25.08 -26.45 -0.69
N THR A 265 -23.93 -26.79 -1.28
CA THR A 265 -23.72 -26.86 -2.73
C THR A 265 -23.33 -28.27 -3.21
N TYR A 266 -23.51 -28.49 -4.51
CA TYR A 266 -22.84 -29.58 -5.20
C TYR A 266 -21.38 -29.18 -5.49
N THR A 267 -20.47 -30.15 -5.50
CA THR A 267 -19.05 -29.91 -5.76
C THR A 267 -18.45 -30.94 -6.72
N LEU A 268 -17.56 -30.47 -7.58
CA LEU A 268 -16.83 -31.26 -8.55
C LEU A 268 -15.58 -31.85 -7.90
N THR A 269 -15.61 -33.14 -7.58
CA THR A 269 -14.49 -33.83 -6.92
C THR A 269 -13.57 -34.46 -7.98
N SER A 270 -12.29 -34.09 -8.01
CA SER A 270 -11.26 -34.79 -8.79
C SER A 270 -10.93 -36.15 -8.14
N LYS A 271 -10.59 -37.17 -8.95
CA LYS A 271 -10.09 -38.47 -8.45
C LYS A 271 -8.57 -38.57 -8.46
N ASN A 272 -7.89 -37.55 -8.97
CA ASN A 272 -6.43 -37.43 -8.96
C ASN A 272 -6.00 -36.62 -7.74
N THR A 273 -4.83 -36.92 -7.18
CA THR A 273 -4.23 -36.16 -6.04
C THR A 273 -3.61 -34.83 -6.46
N ASP A 274 -3.38 -34.63 -7.75
CA ASP A 274 -2.95 -33.38 -8.38
C ASP A 274 -3.77 -33.20 -9.68
N ASN A 275 -3.87 -31.96 -10.17
CA ASN A 275 -4.49 -31.61 -11.45
C ASN A 275 -3.46 -31.11 -12.48
N SER A 276 -2.17 -31.27 -12.19
CA SER A 276 -1.09 -31.36 -13.20
C SER A 276 -1.30 -32.59 -14.08
N MET A 277 -1.06 -32.45 -15.40
CA MET A 277 -1.39 -33.47 -16.41
C MET A 277 -0.28 -33.61 -17.47
N GLU A 278 0.08 -34.85 -17.81
CA GLU A 278 0.88 -35.17 -19.00
C GLU A 278 0.03 -35.17 -20.29
N LEU A 279 0.67 -35.04 -21.47
CA LEU A 279 -0.03 -35.08 -22.76
C LEU A 279 -0.60 -36.48 -23.05
N GLY A 280 -1.92 -36.56 -23.18
CA GLY A 280 -2.67 -37.82 -23.37
C GLY A 280 -3.00 -38.55 -22.07
N GLU A 281 -2.64 -38.00 -20.91
CA GLU A 281 -3.14 -38.48 -19.62
C GLU A 281 -4.66 -38.23 -19.52
N SER A 282 -5.37 -39.09 -18.79
CA SER A 282 -6.83 -39.00 -18.64
C SER A 282 -7.24 -38.68 -17.20
N ALA A 283 -7.81 -37.49 -16.99
CA ALA A 283 -8.41 -37.11 -15.71
C ALA A 283 -9.84 -37.63 -15.59
N SER A 284 -10.31 -37.85 -14.35
CA SER A 284 -11.72 -38.11 -14.07
C SER A 284 -12.21 -37.35 -12.84
N VAL A 285 -13.37 -36.72 -12.99
CA VAL A 285 -14.13 -36.03 -11.94
C VAL A 285 -15.42 -36.76 -11.61
N GLU A 286 -16.01 -36.44 -10.47
CA GLU A 286 -17.37 -36.86 -10.08
C GLU A 286 -18.08 -35.72 -9.33
N VAL A 287 -19.32 -35.41 -9.73
CA VAL A 287 -20.17 -34.42 -9.05
C VAL A 287 -20.81 -35.05 -7.82
N LYS A 288 -20.64 -34.42 -6.65
CA LYS A 288 -21.23 -34.88 -5.38
C LYS A 288 -22.00 -33.76 -4.70
N TYR A 289 -23.04 -34.11 -3.95
CA TYR A 289 -23.68 -33.23 -2.97
C TYR A 289 -22.90 -33.29 -1.66
N SER A 290 -22.53 -32.13 -1.10
CA SER A 290 -21.76 -32.01 0.15
C SER A 290 -20.50 -32.90 0.25
N GLY A 291 -19.89 -33.25 -0.88
CA GLY A 291 -18.71 -34.13 -0.95
C GLY A 291 -18.96 -35.64 -0.76
N GLU A 292 -20.19 -36.07 -0.46
CA GLU A 292 -20.47 -37.45 -0.03
C GLU A 292 -21.16 -38.33 -1.09
N GLN A 293 -22.31 -37.90 -1.63
CA GLN A 293 -23.11 -38.71 -2.56
C GLN A 293 -23.53 -37.92 -3.80
N PRO A 294 -23.54 -38.51 -5.01
CA PRO A 294 -24.18 -37.91 -6.17
C PRO A 294 -25.72 -37.95 -6.03
N LEU A 295 -26.41 -37.17 -6.86
CA LEU A 295 -27.86 -37.25 -7.04
C LEU A 295 -28.32 -38.66 -7.47
N ASP A 296 -29.57 -38.96 -7.13
CA ASP A 296 -30.27 -40.19 -7.52
C ASP A 296 -30.29 -40.34 -9.06
N LYS A 297 -29.72 -41.45 -9.56
CA LYS A 297 -29.54 -41.69 -11.01
C LYS A 297 -30.85 -41.85 -11.79
N GLU A 298 -32.00 -41.98 -11.11
CA GLU A 298 -33.32 -41.96 -11.75
C GLU A 298 -33.95 -40.54 -11.85
N LYS A 299 -33.28 -39.50 -11.32
CA LYS A 299 -33.77 -38.10 -11.31
C LYS A 299 -32.76 -37.07 -11.81
N GLY A 300 -31.50 -37.20 -11.39
CA GLY A 300 -30.45 -36.23 -11.69
C GLY A 300 -29.94 -36.28 -13.13
N SER A 301 -29.51 -35.13 -13.65
CA SER A 301 -28.71 -35.01 -14.87
C SER A 301 -27.65 -33.92 -14.73
N TYR A 302 -26.57 -34.05 -15.48
CA TYR A 302 -25.36 -33.25 -15.34
C TYR A 302 -24.99 -32.62 -16.68
N LEU A 303 -24.44 -31.41 -16.63
CA LEU A 303 -23.85 -30.70 -17.76
C LEU A 303 -22.39 -30.39 -17.43
N PHE A 304 -21.47 -31.05 -18.13
CA PHE A 304 -20.05 -30.80 -18.06
C PHE A 304 -19.64 -29.85 -19.20
N ILE A 305 -18.82 -28.84 -18.91
CA ILE A 305 -18.40 -27.82 -19.88
C ILE A 305 -16.88 -27.66 -19.79
N ARG A 306 -16.17 -27.86 -20.92
CA ARG A 306 -14.74 -27.58 -21.03
C ARG A 306 -14.53 -26.13 -21.48
N LEU A 307 -13.72 -25.40 -20.74
CA LEU A 307 -13.56 -23.95 -20.82
C LEU A 307 -12.09 -23.57 -20.97
N GLN A 308 -11.77 -22.76 -21.97
CA GLN A 308 -10.49 -22.08 -22.14
C GLN A 308 -10.73 -20.87 -23.07
N ASN A 309 -10.69 -19.67 -22.51
CA ASN A 309 -11.05 -18.40 -23.18
C ASN A 309 -12.41 -18.46 -23.92
N GLY A 310 -13.40 -19.14 -23.32
CA GLY A 310 -14.69 -19.47 -23.89
C GLY A 310 -15.02 -20.97 -23.75
N ILE A 311 -16.19 -21.38 -24.23
CA ILE A 311 -16.59 -22.80 -24.27
C ILE A 311 -15.87 -23.51 -25.40
N LEU A 312 -15.07 -24.53 -25.06
CA LEU A 312 -14.47 -25.46 -26.01
C LEU A 312 -15.51 -26.48 -26.49
N ASP A 313 -16.14 -27.17 -25.55
CA ASP A 313 -17.24 -28.10 -25.75
C ASP A 313 -18.04 -28.33 -24.45
N TYR A 314 -19.16 -29.04 -24.56
CA TYR A 314 -19.98 -29.45 -23.43
C TYR A 314 -20.59 -30.82 -23.67
N ARG A 315 -20.99 -31.49 -22.59
CA ARG A 315 -21.64 -32.81 -22.62
C ARG A 315 -22.68 -32.91 -21.50
N THR A 316 -23.90 -33.33 -21.87
CA THR A 316 -24.90 -33.77 -20.89
C THR A 316 -24.72 -35.26 -20.54
N SER A 317 -25.04 -35.63 -19.30
CA SER A 317 -24.86 -36.96 -18.74
C SER A 317 -25.96 -37.29 -17.73
N ALA A 318 -26.30 -38.57 -17.57
CA ALA A 318 -27.03 -39.09 -16.40
C ALA A 318 -26.08 -39.74 -15.38
N ASP A 319 -24.78 -39.82 -15.69
CA ASP A 319 -23.74 -40.24 -14.77
C ASP A 319 -23.05 -39.01 -14.15
N PRO A 320 -22.88 -38.94 -12.81
CA PRO A 320 -22.12 -37.89 -12.13
C PRO A 320 -20.63 -37.89 -12.47
N ALA A 321 -20.09 -38.97 -13.05
CA ALA A 321 -18.71 -39.04 -13.45
C ALA A 321 -18.48 -38.54 -14.89
N TYR A 322 -17.39 -37.78 -15.08
CA TYR A 322 -16.89 -37.37 -16.39
C TYR A 322 -15.38 -37.57 -16.46
N SER A 323 -14.87 -37.97 -17.63
CA SER A 323 -13.45 -38.22 -17.87
C SER A 323 -13.04 -37.66 -19.24
N PHE A 324 -11.82 -37.15 -19.35
CA PHE A 324 -11.30 -36.54 -20.58
C PHE A 324 -9.78 -36.75 -20.71
N SER A 325 -9.29 -36.73 -21.96
CA SER A 325 -7.86 -36.73 -22.29
C SER A 325 -7.30 -35.30 -22.26
N TYR A 326 -6.09 -35.13 -21.72
CA TYR A 326 -5.37 -33.86 -21.72
C TYR A 326 -4.55 -33.71 -23.00
N ASP A 327 -5.21 -33.26 -24.06
CA ASP A 327 -4.62 -33.11 -25.40
C ASP A 327 -3.78 -31.82 -25.53
N GLU A 328 -2.82 -31.78 -26.46
CA GLU A 328 -1.90 -30.64 -26.72
C GLU A 328 -2.61 -29.27 -26.88
N LYS A 329 -3.85 -29.25 -27.36
CA LYS A 329 -4.66 -28.03 -27.52
C LYS A 329 -5.13 -27.41 -26.20
N LEU A 330 -5.03 -28.14 -25.09
CA LEU A 330 -5.42 -27.70 -23.75
C LEU A 330 -4.25 -27.07 -22.97
N VAL A 331 -3.03 -27.13 -23.52
CA VAL A 331 -1.85 -26.46 -22.96
C VAL A 331 -2.06 -24.93 -23.03
N PRO A 332 -1.74 -24.15 -21.97
CA PRO A 332 -1.13 -24.56 -20.71
C PRO A 332 -2.12 -25.03 -19.63
N ASN A 333 -3.42 -24.77 -19.80
CA ASN A 333 -4.47 -25.12 -18.85
C ASN A 333 -5.87 -25.17 -19.49
N MET A 334 -6.79 -25.90 -18.84
CA MET A 334 -8.23 -25.81 -19.11
C MET A 334 -9.04 -25.88 -17.82
N TYR A 335 -10.24 -25.32 -17.84
CA TYR A 335 -11.20 -25.44 -16.74
C TYR A 335 -12.35 -26.38 -17.12
N LEU A 336 -12.71 -27.27 -16.21
CA LEU A 336 -13.90 -28.12 -16.31
C LEU A 336 -14.95 -27.60 -15.33
N LYS A 337 -16.03 -27.01 -15.84
CA LYS A 337 -17.21 -26.65 -15.03
C LYS A 337 -18.24 -27.78 -15.08
N ALA A 338 -18.91 -28.02 -13.96
CA ALA A 338 -20.05 -28.91 -13.89
C ALA A 338 -21.28 -28.15 -13.36
N ILE A 339 -22.45 -28.48 -13.92
CA ILE A 339 -23.76 -28.01 -13.48
C ILE A 339 -24.64 -29.25 -13.30
N CYS A 340 -25.48 -29.24 -12.27
CA CYS A 340 -26.38 -30.33 -11.92
C CYS A 340 -27.84 -29.88 -12.02
N PHE A 341 -28.73 -30.76 -12.47
CA PHE A 341 -30.18 -30.56 -12.51
C PHE A 341 -30.87 -31.77 -11.86
N ASP A 342 -31.67 -31.55 -10.81
CA ASP A 342 -32.25 -32.63 -10.00
C ASP A 342 -33.62 -33.16 -10.49
N GLY A 343 -34.18 -32.51 -11.50
CA GLY A 343 -35.56 -32.68 -11.97
C GLY A 343 -36.46 -31.46 -11.73
N SER A 344 -36.01 -30.53 -10.87
CA SER A 344 -36.70 -29.31 -10.45
C SER A 344 -35.79 -28.07 -10.60
N ASP A 345 -34.63 -28.10 -9.94
CA ASP A 345 -33.72 -26.97 -9.76
C ASP A 345 -32.37 -27.21 -10.45
N ILE A 346 -31.68 -26.11 -10.77
CA ILE A 346 -30.33 -26.11 -11.36
C ILE A 346 -29.34 -25.63 -10.32
N TYR A 347 -28.30 -26.42 -10.06
CA TYR A 347 -27.23 -26.13 -9.13
C TYR A 347 -25.90 -26.00 -9.86
N ASP A 348 -25.11 -25.00 -9.50
CA ASP A 348 -23.68 -25.00 -9.82
C ASP A 348 -23.00 -26.14 -9.05
N ALA A 349 -22.17 -26.93 -9.72
CA ALA A 349 -21.32 -27.94 -9.09
C ALA A 349 -19.84 -27.49 -9.05
N GLY A 350 -19.54 -26.25 -9.42
CA GLY A 350 -18.21 -25.67 -9.37
C GLY A 350 -17.38 -25.91 -10.63
N ILE A 351 -16.16 -25.35 -10.60
CA ILE A 351 -15.23 -25.31 -11.71
C ILE A 351 -13.83 -25.72 -11.22
N GLN A 352 -13.22 -26.69 -11.89
CA GLN A 352 -11.90 -27.24 -11.57
C GLN A 352 -10.89 -26.92 -12.67
N GLU A 353 -9.70 -26.44 -12.30
CA GLU A 353 -8.59 -26.24 -13.23
C GLU A 353 -7.75 -27.51 -13.38
N TYR A 354 -7.26 -27.75 -14.61
CA TYR A 354 -6.24 -28.75 -14.96
C TYR A 354 -5.15 -28.09 -15.81
N TRP A 355 -3.87 -28.36 -15.53
CA TRP A 355 -2.74 -27.70 -16.19
C TRP A 355 -1.68 -28.67 -16.67
N TYR A 356 -0.87 -28.22 -17.62
CA TYR A 356 0.17 -29.03 -18.25
C TYR A 356 1.43 -29.19 -17.38
N ASP A 357 1.91 -30.42 -17.22
CA ASP A 357 3.25 -30.68 -16.70
C ASP A 357 4.32 -30.38 -17.76
N SER A 358 5.06 -29.29 -17.55
CA SER A 358 6.10 -28.83 -18.48
C SER A 358 7.50 -29.42 -18.21
N SER A 359 7.66 -30.38 -17.30
CA SER A 359 8.97 -30.98 -16.96
C SER A 359 9.70 -31.58 -18.17
N ALA A 360 8.96 -32.25 -19.06
CA ALA A 360 9.49 -32.78 -20.32
C ALA A 360 10.07 -31.68 -21.23
N LYS A 361 9.53 -30.45 -21.15
CA LYS A 361 9.97 -29.27 -21.90
C LYS A 361 11.20 -28.56 -21.32
N LYS A 362 11.80 -29.06 -20.25
CA LYS A 362 13.01 -28.47 -19.65
C LYS A 362 14.25 -28.65 -20.54
N LEU A 363 15.03 -27.59 -20.69
CA LEU A 363 16.41 -27.61 -21.19
C LEU A 363 17.42 -27.61 -20.03
N ASP A 364 18.50 -28.37 -20.19
CA ASP A 364 19.73 -28.25 -19.39
C ASP A 364 20.73 -27.34 -20.11
N ILE A 365 21.42 -26.47 -19.37
CA ILE A 365 22.30 -25.42 -19.90
C ILE A 365 23.58 -25.37 -19.08
N SER A 366 24.69 -25.84 -19.66
CA SER A 366 26.02 -25.71 -19.05
C SER A 366 26.72 -24.46 -19.57
N VAL A 367 27.18 -23.59 -18.65
CA VAL A 367 27.97 -22.38 -18.96
C VAL A 367 29.31 -22.44 -18.25
N LYS A 368 30.40 -22.18 -18.96
CA LYS A 368 31.78 -22.28 -18.45
C LYS A 368 32.61 -21.06 -18.86
N THR A 369 33.46 -20.58 -17.95
CA THR A 369 34.39 -19.47 -18.15
C THR A 369 35.76 -19.93 -18.68
N ASP A 370 36.55 -19.02 -19.26
CA ASP A 370 37.95 -19.27 -19.62
C ASP A 370 38.96 -19.13 -18.45
N LYS A 371 38.51 -18.60 -17.29
CA LYS A 371 39.29 -18.43 -16.05
C LYS A 371 38.40 -18.57 -14.82
N ASP A 372 39.01 -18.87 -13.67
CA ASP A 372 38.34 -18.90 -12.36
C ASP A 372 38.13 -17.50 -11.75
N SER A 373 38.94 -16.52 -12.16
CA SER A 373 38.81 -15.11 -11.75
C SER A 373 39.47 -14.16 -12.75
N TYR A 374 39.05 -12.91 -12.70
CA TYR A 374 39.38 -11.84 -13.65
C TYR A 374 39.80 -10.57 -12.89
N LYS A 375 40.27 -9.59 -13.65
CA LYS A 375 40.55 -8.23 -13.15
C LYS A 375 39.51 -7.24 -13.71
N PRO A 376 39.36 -6.06 -13.09
CA PRO A 376 38.81 -4.88 -13.77
C PRO A 376 39.36 -4.76 -15.20
N ALA A 377 38.49 -4.45 -16.15
CA ALA A 377 38.82 -4.34 -17.57
C ALA A 377 39.35 -5.59 -18.30
N ASP A 378 39.38 -6.79 -17.70
CA ASP A 378 39.68 -8.03 -18.43
C ASP A 378 38.57 -8.39 -19.45
N THR A 379 38.93 -9.22 -20.42
CA THR A 379 37.94 -9.92 -21.27
C THR A 379 37.59 -11.28 -20.67
N VAL A 380 36.29 -11.58 -20.60
CA VAL A 380 35.69 -12.87 -20.25
C VAL A 380 35.28 -13.58 -21.54
N LYS A 381 35.46 -14.91 -21.58
CA LYS A 381 34.79 -15.78 -22.55
C LYS A 381 33.89 -16.77 -21.82
N LEU A 382 32.70 -16.99 -22.38
CA LEU A 382 31.78 -18.05 -21.96
C LEU A 382 31.60 -19.04 -23.11
N SER A 383 31.77 -20.33 -22.82
CA SER A 383 31.32 -21.42 -23.68
C SER A 383 30.01 -21.99 -23.09
N LEU A 384 29.00 -22.17 -23.94
CA LEU A 384 27.67 -22.63 -23.56
C LEU A 384 27.32 -23.93 -24.30
N GLU A 385 26.63 -24.85 -23.62
CA GLU A 385 26.16 -26.13 -24.15
C GLU A 385 24.73 -26.41 -23.67
N VAL A 386 23.79 -26.66 -24.60
CA VAL A 386 22.35 -26.84 -24.33
C VAL A 386 21.88 -28.25 -24.70
N LYS A 387 21.10 -28.88 -23.82
CA LYS A 387 20.51 -30.22 -24.02
C LYS A 387 19.02 -30.28 -23.68
N ASP A 388 18.31 -31.24 -24.26
CA ASP A 388 16.96 -31.64 -23.85
C ASP A 388 16.98 -32.46 -22.53
N SER A 389 15.79 -32.64 -21.97
CA SER A 389 15.50 -33.52 -20.81
C SER A 389 15.93 -34.99 -21.01
N THR A 390 16.29 -35.40 -22.22
CA THR A 390 16.83 -36.73 -22.56
C THR A 390 18.33 -36.73 -22.89
N ASN A 391 19.05 -35.65 -22.52
CA ASN A 391 20.49 -35.45 -22.73
C ASN A 391 20.96 -35.31 -24.19
N LYS A 392 20.08 -35.06 -25.17
CA LYS A 392 20.50 -34.76 -26.56
C LYS A 392 20.78 -33.26 -26.74
N PRO A 393 21.78 -32.86 -27.54
CA PRO A 393 22.01 -31.44 -27.83
C PRO A 393 20.86 -30.81 -28.63
N VAL A 394 20.49 -29.56 -28.29
CA VAL A 394 19.34 -28.85 -28.89
C VAL A 394 19.77 -27.51 -29.52
N GLY A 395 19.18 -27.18 -30.66
CA GLY A 395 19.28 -25.85 -31.28
C GLY A 395 18.44 -24.82 -30.52
N ALA A 396 19.08 -23.85 -29.87
CA ALA A 396 18.40 -22.86 -29.03
C ALA A 396 18.91 -21.42 -29.24
N GLU A 397 18.05 -20.45 -28.92
CA GLU A 397 18.41 -19.04 -28.74
C GLU A 397 18.61 -18.80 -27.23
N LEU A 398 19.77 -18.24 -26.86
CA LEU A 398 20.12 -17.94 -25.47
C LEU A 398 20.21 -16.43 -25.27
N ASN A 399 19.39 -15.91 -24.37
CA ASN A 399 19.58 -14.58 -23.80
C ASN A 399 20.55 -14.66 -22.61
N ILE A 400 21.48 -13.72 -22.53
CA ILE A 400 22.52 -13.65 -21.51
C ILE A 400 22.59 -12.21 -20.98
N SER A 401 22.42 -12.04 -19.68
CA SER A 401 22.58 -10.76 -18.98
C SER A 401 23.64 -10.89 -17.88
N VAL A 402 24.61 -9.99 -17.86
CA VAL A 402 25.72 -9.99 -16.91
C VAL A 402 25.65 -8.75 -16.04
N VAL A 403 25.34 -8.92 -14.76
CA VAL A 403 24.98 -7.85 -13.81
C VAL A 403 25.79 -7.98 -12.51
N ASP A 404 26.07 -6.87 -11.85
CA ASP A 404 26.79 -6.82 -10.57
C ASP A 404 26.04 -7.60 -9.46
N GLU A 405 26.67 -8.58 -8.81
CA GLU A 405 26.03 -9.41 -7.78
C GLU A 405 25.50 -8.58 -6.60
N ALA A 406 26.18 -7.47 -6.26
CA ALA A 406 25.77 -6.59 -5.17
C ALA A 406 24.46 -5.82 -5.47
N PHE A 407 24.01 -5.78 -6.73
CA PHE A 407 22.68 -5.28 -7.08
C PHE A 407 21.57 -6.22 -6.58
N PHE A 408 21.78 -7.54 -6.61
CA PHE A 408 20.72 -8.50 -6.26
C PHE A 408 20.49 -8.67 -4.75
N ALA A 409 21.33 -8.05 -3.92
CA ALA A 409 21.06 -7.82 -2.49
C ALA A 409 20.02 -6.69 -2.26
N MET A 410 19.80 -5.81 -3.26
CA MET A 410 18.71 -4.83 -3.25
C MET A 410 17.41 -5.44 -3.81
N ALA A 411 17.51 -6.07 -4.99
CA ALA A 411 16.37 -6.63 -5.72
C ALA A 411 16.74 -8.00 -6.29
N GLN A 412 16.41 -9.08 -5.57
CA GLN A 412 16.74 -10.43 -6.00
C GLN A 412 15.96 -10.82 -7.27
N GLN A 413 16.68 -11.23 -8.30
CA GLN A 413 16.09 -11.68 -9.57
C GLN A 413 15.68 -13.16 -9.48
N SER A 414 14.40 -13.45 -9.69
CA SER A 414 13.90 -14.80 -9.99
C SER A 414 13.86 -15.01 -11.51
N VAL A 415 14.31 -16.19 -11.98
CA VAL A 415 14.46 -16.49 -13.42
C VAL A 415 14.12 -17.94 -13.71
N ASP A 416 12.83 -18.20 -13.95
CA ASP A 416 12.33 -19.47 -14.49
C ASP A 416 11.62 -19.20 -15.82
N LEU A 417 12.32 -19.41 -16.93
CA LEU A 417 11.73 -19.20 -18.27
C LEU A 417 10.71 -20.30 -18.63
N LEU A 418 10.88 -21.52 -18.11
CA LEU A 418 9.97 -22.64 -18.39
C LEU A 418 8.61 -22.38 -17.71
N SER A 419 8.63 -22.01 -16.43
CA SER A 419 7.44 -21.55 -15.70
C SER A 419 6.89 -20.25 -16.28
N SER A 420 7.72 -19.34 -16.80
CA SER A 420 7.22 -18.13 -17.48
C SER A 420 6.45 -18.40 -18.78
N ILE A 421 6.67 -19.56 -19.43
CA ILE A 421 5.97 -19.98 -20.65
C ILE A 421 4.72 -20.82 -20.32
N TYR A 422 4.83 -21.79 -19.42
CA TYR A 422 3.79 -22.79 -19.15
C TYR A 422 3.00 -22.57 -17.84
N GLY A 423 3.49 -21.72 -16.94
CA GLY A 423 2.80 -21.31 -15.71
C GLY A 423 1.62 -20.36 -15.91
N PRO A 424 1.64 -19.37 -16.84
CA PRO A 424 0.52 -18.47 -17.05
C PRO A 424 -0.76 -19.21 -17.46
N ARG A 425 -1.84 -19.00 -16.70
CA ARG A 425 -3.14 -19.62 -16.94
C ARG A 425 -3.98 -18.78 -17.90
N ILE A 426 -4.55 -19.41 -18.93
CA ILE A 426 -5.59 -18.84 -19.79
C ILE A 426 -6.90 -18.94 -19.02
N SER A 427 -7.57 -17.81 -18.76
CA SER A 427 -8.87 -17.76 -18.07
C SER A 427 -9.93 -18.63 -18.76
N SER A 428 -10.95 -19.08 -18.01
CA SER A 428 -12.13 -19.78 -18.55
C SER A 428 -12.86 -18.98 -19.64
N GLY A 429 -12.72 -17.64 -19.65
CA GLY A 429 -13.38 -16.73 -20.60
C GLY A 429 -14.85 -16.47 -20.31
N ILE A 430 -15.38 -16.96 -19.18
CA ILE A 430 -16.72 -16.59 -18.71
C ILE A 430 -16.66 -15.17 -18.13
N LEU A 431 -17.24 -14.20 -18.86
CA LEU A 431 -17.29 -12.79 -18.44
C LEU A 431 -18.44 -12.50 -17.46
N THR A 432 -19.52 -13.28 -17.55
CA THR A 432 -20.69 -13.22 -16.68
C THR A 432 -21.39 -14.57 -16.78
N GLU A 433 -21.85 -15.08 -15.65
CA GLU A 433 -22.76 -16.22 -15.59
C GLU A 433 -23.95 -15.86 -14.69
N TYR A 434 -25.13 -16.36 -15.05
CA TYR A 434 -26.38 -16.03 -14.37
C TYR A 434 -27.22 -17.30 -14.22
N PHE A 435 -27.33 -17.77 -12.99
CA PHE A 435 -28.38 -18.70 -12.59
C PHE A 435 -29.62 -17.88 -12.22
N SER A 436 -30.82 -18.45 -12.44
CA SER A 436 -32.09 -17.76 -12.17
C SER A 436 -32.35 -17.44 -10.68
N TYR A 437 -31.48 -17.89 -9.79
CA TYR A 437 -31.53 -17.69 -8.34
C TYR A 437 -30.13 -17.85 -7.73
N VAL A 438 -29.63 -16.82 -7.02
CA VAL A 438 -28.37 -16.84 -6.25
C VAL A 438 -28.47 -15.87 -5.05
N PRO A 439 -28.11 -16.24 -3.81
CA PRO A 439 -27.95 -15.30 -2.69
C PRO A 439 -26.67 -14.44 -2.85
N ALA A 440 -26.74 -13.14 -2.55
CA ALA A 440 -25.62 -12.22 -2.79
C ALA A 440 -24.63 -12.12 -1.62
N GLY A 441 -23.32 -12.10 -1.92
CA GLY A 441 -22.27 -11.87 -0.92
C GLY A 441 -20.87 -11.60 -1.49
N ALA A 442 -20.42 -10.35 -1.36
CA ALA A 442 -19.03 -9.85 -1.46
C ALA A 442 -18.17 -10.14 -2.73
N ALA A 443 -17.75 -9.06 -3.40
CA ALA A 443 -16.52 -8.97 -4.18
C ALA A 443 -15.84 -7.62 -3.84
N ASN A 444 -14.50 -7.59 -3.75
CA ASN A 444 -13.77 -6.44 -3.21
C ASN A 444 -12.40 -6.28 -3.89
N GLY A 445 -11.93 -5.04 -4.08
CA GLY A 445 -10.55 -4.74 -4.55
C GLY A 445 -10.45 -3.81 -5.77
N SER A 446 -9.78 -2.66 -5.58
CA SER A 446 -9.46 -1.67 -6.63
C SER A 446 -8.00 -1.82 -7.13
N PRO A 447 -7.69 -1.50 -8.40
CA PRO A 447 -6.33 -1.57 -8.94
C PRO A 447 -5.52 -0.27 -8.79
N MET A 448 -4.19 -0.39 -8.69
CA MET A 448 -3.20 0.70 -8.87
C MET A 448 -2.13 0.31 -9.90
N ALA A 449 -1.38 1.28 -10.45
CA ALA A 449 -0.31 1.07 -11.43
C ALA A 449 0.79 2.17 -11.37
N GLU A 450 2.03 1.83 -11.75
CA GLU A 450 3.24 2.68 -11.66
C GLU A 450 3.88 3.00 -13.04
N MET A 451 4.69 4.07 -13.13
CA MET A 451 5.79 4.38 -14.10
C MET A 451 6.63 5.57 -13.55
N GLY A 452 7.91 5.82 -13.89
CA GLY A 452 8.89 5.04 -14.65
C GLY A 452 9.96 5.89 -15.39
N GLU A 453 11.26 5.58 -15.19
CA GLU A 453 12.47 6.02 -15.95
C GLU A 453 12.89 7.54 -15.92
N GLY A 454 14.16 7.95 -16.12
CA GLY A 454 15.45 7.21 -16.15
C GLY A 454 16.68 7.97 -16.77
N GLY A 455 17.88 7.81 -16.18
CA GLY A 455 19.25 7.96 -16.78
C GLY A 455 19.85 9.36 -17.08
N ASP A 456 21.14 9.54 -17.44
CA ASP A 456 22.42 8.79 -17.18
C ASP A 456 23.68 9.62 -17.63
N GLY A 457 24.91 9.29 -17.17
CA GLY A 457 26.20 9.80 -17.72
C GLY A 457 27.45 9.77 -16.79
N TYR A 458 28.63 9.34 -17.28
CA TYR A 458 29.87 9.12 -16.49
C TYR A 458 31.18 9.36 -17.28
N VAL A 459 32.29 9.76 -16.62
CA VAL A 459 33.61 10.13 -17.22
C VAL A 459 34.77 9.41 -16.53
N ARG A 460 34.88 8.09 -16.75
CA ARG A 460 35.42 7.12 -15.77
C ARG A 460 34.90 7.34 -14.33
N THR A 461 33.69 7.90 -14.27
CA THR A 461 32.53 7.45 -13.40
C THR A 461 30.71 5.11 -13.96
N ASP A 462 30.69 4.13 -14.93
CA ASP A 462 31.50 2.91 -15.12
C ASP A 462 31.82 2.08 -13.85
N PHE A 463 31.20 2.45 -12.73
CA PHE A 463 30.53 1.51 -11.83
C PHE A 463 29.22 1.06 -12.48
N LYS A 464 29.30 0.46 -13.68
CA LYS A 464 28.11 -0.03 -14.36
C LYS A 464 27.50 -1.18 -13.56
N ASP A 465 26.18 -1.24 -13.49
CA ASP A 465 25.48 -2.39 -12.92
C ASP A 465 25.38 -3.55 -13.91
N SER A 466 25.54 -3.31 -15.21
CA SER A 466 25.56 -4.33 -16.25
C SER A 466 26.84 -4.28 -17.10
N ALA A 467 27.48 -5.44 -17.27
CA ALA A 467 28.64 -5.65 -18.14
C ALA A 467 28.25 -6.11 -19.55
N MET A 468 27.10 -6.78 -19.71
CA MET A 468 26.62 -7.28 -21.00
C MET A 468 25.12 -7.57 -20.97
N PHE A 469 24.44 -7.28 -22.08
CA PHE A 469 23.17 -7.92 -22.46
C PHE A 469 23.28 -8.38 -23.91
N ALA A 470 22.99 -9.66 -24.19
CA ALA A 470 23.15 -10.24 -25.52
C ALA A 470 22.18 -11.40 -25.77
N THR A 471 21.94 -11.70 -27.04
CA THR A 471 21.26 -12.94 -27.47
C THR A 471 22.13 -13.65 -28.50
N VAL A 472 22.39 -14.93 -28.29
CA VAL A 472 23.21 -15.80 -29.17
C VAL A 472 22.41 -17.02 -29.59
N LYS A 473 22.79 -17.67 -30.70
CA LYS A 473 22.18 -18.95 -31.13
C LYS A 473 23.22 -20.05 -31.05
N THR A 474 22.80 -21.25 -30.65
CA THR A 474 23.67 -22.43 -30.72
C THR A 474 23.87 -22.90 -32.15
N ASP A 475 24.95 -23.63 -32.37
CA ASP A 475 25.12 -24.49 -33.54
C ASP A 475 24.25 -25.76 -33.46
N GLN A 476 24.36 -26.61 -34.49
CA GLN A 476 23.69 -27.91 -34.58
C GLN A 476 24.20 -28.96 -33.58
N SER A 477 25.26 -28.66 -32.81
CA SER A 477 25.78 -29.47 -31.70
C SER A 477 25.37 -28.94 -30.33
N GLY A 478 24.45 -27.95 -30.28
CA GLY A 478 23.93 -27.34 -29.07
C GLY A 478 24.90 -26.36 -28.41
N LYS A 479 25.91 -25.84 -29.13
CA LYS A 479 26.99 -25.02 -28.56
C LYS A 479 27.00 -23.58 -29.03
N ALA A 480 27.37 -22.67 -28.14
CA ALA A 480 27.62 -21.26 -28.45
C ALA A 480 28.84 -20.74 -27.67
N GLU A 481 29.44 -19.65 -28.17
CA GLU A 481 30.45 -18.88 -27.42
C GLU A 481 30.08 -17.39 -27.43
N VAL A 482 30.44 -16.69 -26.36
CA VAL A 482 30.30 -15.23 -26.25
C VAL A 482 31.48 -14.65 -25.48
N SER A 483 31.88 -13.42 -25.81
CA SER A 483 32.97 -12.72 -25.12
C SER A 483 32.64 -11.25 -24.90
N PHE A 484 32.95 -10.74 -23.71
CA PHE A 484 32.71 -9.36 -23.30
C PHE A 484 33.83 -8.87 -22.38
N LYS A 485 33.87 -7.54 -22.16
CA LYS A 485 34.86 -6.90 -21.30
C LYS A 485 34.19 -6.47 -19.99
N LEU A 486 34.83 -6.73 -18.86
CA LEU A 486 34.33 -6.27 -17.57
C LEU A 486 34.48 -4.74 -17.40
N PRO A 487 33.52 -4.06 -16.76
CA PRO A 487 33.69 -2.74 -16.17
C PRO A 487 34.80 -2.68 -15.11
N ASP A 488 35.01 -1.51 -14.51
CA ASP A 488 36.09 -1.31 -13.53
C ASP A 488 35.70 -1.79 -12.09
N ASN A 489 34.46 -2.30 -11.87
CA ASN A 489 33.98 -2.75 -10.55
C ASN A 489 34.81 -3.92 -9.94
N LEU A 490 35.03 -3.84 -8.62
CA LEU A 490 35.53 -4.93 -7.77
C LEU A 490 34.35 -5.69 -7.16
N THR A 491 33.87 -6.73 -7.86
CA THR A 491 32.64 -7.44 -7.52
C THR A 491 32.61 -8.84 -8.13
N SER A 492 31.60 -9.63 -7.78
CA SER A 492 31.19 -10.79 -8.57
C SER A 492 30.14 -10.36 -9.59
N TRP A 493 30.27 -10.84 -10.83
CA TRP A 493 29.30 -10.60 -11.89
C TRP A 493 28.41 -11.83 -12.05
N ARG A 494 27.11 -11.66 -11.82
CA ARG A 494 26.09 -12.67 -12.09
C ARG A 494 25.84 -12.74 -13.59
N VAL A 495 26.16 -13.87 -14.20
CA VAL A 495 25.72 -14.23 -15.55
C VAL A 495 24.41 -14.99 -15.41
N THR A 496 23.29 -14.29 -15.57
CA THR A 496 21.98 -14.91 -15.76
C THR A 496 21.85 -15.33 -17.24
N TYR A 497 21.41 -16.56 -17.49
CA TYR A 497 21.19 -17.10 -18.83
C TYR A 497 19.81 -17.76 -18.94
N GLN A 498 19.19 -17.63 -20.11
CA GLN A 498 17.87 -18.17 -20.44
C GLN A 498 17.90 -18.70 -21.87
N ALA A 499 17.51 -19.95 -22.09
CA ALA A 499 17.47 -20.58 -23.43
C ALA A 499 16.03 -20.94 -23.83
N ILE A 500 15.70 -20.72 -25.10
CA ILE A 500 14.48 -21.21 -25.73
C ILE A 500 14.78 -21.86 -27.08
N SER A 501 14.13 -22.99 -27.33
CA SER A 501 14.21 -23.74 -28.60
C SER A 501 13.03 -23.41 -29.53
N SER A 502 13.13 -23.80 -30.80
CA SER A 502 12.07 -23.55 -31.79
C SER A 502 10.74 -24.27 -31.53
N ASP A 503 10.73 -25.28 -30.66
CA ASP A 503 9.54 -26.02 -30.23
C ASP A 503 9.23 -25.85 -28.72
N LEU A 504 9.63 -24.69 -28.19
CA LEU A 504 9.31 -24.18 -26.85
C LEU A 504 9.83 -24.99 -25.65
N HIS A 505 10.77 -25.92 -25.85
CA HIS A 505 11.62 -26.35 -24.73
C HIS A 505 12.41 -25.14 -24.22
N ALA A 506 12.47 -24.95 -22.91
CA ALA A 506 13.08 -23.79 -22.27
C ALA A 506 13.86 -24.15 -20.99
N GLY A 507 14.83 -23.31 -20.64
CA GLY A 507 15.58 -23.44 -19.39
C GLY A 507 16.25 -22.13 -19.00
N SER A 508 16.65 -22.01 -17.75
CA SER A 508 17.31 -20.82 -17.22
C SER A 508 18.20 -21.16 -16.02
N GLY A 509 19.15 -20.28 -15.72
CA GLY A 509 20.06 -20.43 -14.59
C GLY A 509 20.98 -19.23 -14.43
N ARG A 510 21.93 -19.34 -13.49
CA ARG A 510 22.95 -18.33 -13.23
C ARG A 510 24.31 -18.95 -12.88
N ILE A 511 25.38 -18.24 -13.19
CA ILE A 511 26.73 -18.45 -12.62
C ILE A 511 27.32 -17.10 -12.19
N ASN A 512 28.42 -17.12 -11.43
CA ASN A 512 29.05 -15.92 -10.88
C ASN A 512 30.54 -15.84 -11.25
N ILE A 513 31.04 -14.62 -11.52
CA ILE A 513 32.39 -14.37 -12.05
C ILE A 513 33.10 -13.30 -11.23
N SER A 514 34.15 -13.67 -10.50
CA SER A 514 34.93 -12.78 -9.61
C SER A 514 35.85 -11.82 -10.40
N SER A 515 35.71 -10.52 -10.16
CA SER A 515 36.58 -9.43 -10.62
C SER A 515 37.32 -8.80 -9.44
N LYS A 516 38.65 -8.95 -9.36
CA LYS A 516 39.41 -8.55 -8.16
C LYS A 516 40.84 -8.07 -8.35
N ILE A 517 41.31 -7.32 -7.35
CA ILE A 517 42.68 -6.84 -7.19
C ILE A 517 43.19 -7.17 -5.76
N PRO A 518 44.51 -7.32 -5.53
CA PRO A 518 45.04 -7.84 -4.27
C PRO A 518 45.02 -6.87 -3.08
N PHE A 519 44.67 -5.60 -3.32
CA PHE A 519 44.57 -4.50 -2.37
C PHE A 519 43.65 -3.44 -2.95
N PHE A 520 42.70 -2.93 -2.17
CA PHE A 520 41.79 -1.87 -2.59
C PHE A 520 41.40 -0.93 -1.44
N VAL A 521 40.95 0.28 -1.79
CA VAL A 521 40.44 1.29 -0.85
C VAL A 521 38.92 1.46 -0.97
N ASP A 522 38.28 1.49 0.20
CA ASP A 522 36.87 1.78 0.39
C ASP A 522 36.68 3.16 1.05
N THR A 523 35.54 3.81 0.78
CA THR A 523 35.21 5.15 1.29
C THR A 523 33.74 5.21 1.67
N ILE A 524 33.42 5.69 2.88
CA ILE A 524 32.04 5.87 3.37
C ILE A 524 31.75 7.36 3.52
N PHE A 525 30.76 7.88 2.81
CA PHE A 525 30.22 9.24 2.99
C PHE A 525 28.84 9.40 2.31
N ASN A 526 28.32 10.63 2.22
CA ASN A 526 27.02 10.92 1.58
C ASN A 526 27.19 11.65 0.24
N LYS A 527 26.24 11.49 -0.68
CA LYS A 527 26.21 12.20 -1.96
C LYS A 527 25.71 13.65 -1.83
N TYR A 528 24.99 13.97 -0.75
CA TYR A 528 24.47 15.31 -0.49
C TYR A 528 24.84 15.80 0.91
N PHE A 529 25.11 17.11 1.02
CA PHE A 529 25.38 17.82 2.26
C PHE A 529 24.75 19.22 2.21
N ILE A 530 24.53 19.83 3.37
CA ILE A 530 23.93 21.16 3.48
C ILE A 530 25.01 22.23 3.75
N THR A 531 24.84 23.43 3.17
CA THR A 531 25.74 24.56 3.43
C THR A 531 25.73 24.91 4.92
N GLY A 532 26.87 24.66 5.58
CA GLY A 532 27.02 24.79 7.04
C GLY A 532 27.53 23.51 7.70
N ASP A 533 27.30 22.34 7.07
CA ASP A 533 27.84 21.06 7.52
C ASP A 533 29.37 21.09 7.64
N ASN A 534 29.89 20.31 8.57
CA ASN A 534 31.31 19.96 8.66
C ASN A 534 31.46 18.44 8.43
N PRO A 535 31.47 18.00 7.16
CA PRO A 535 31.45 16.58 6.82
C PRO A 535 32.82 15.93 6.98
N SER A 536 32.79 14.65 7.37
CA SER A 536 33.95 13.76 7.30
C SER A 536 33.71 12.61 6.32
N ILE A 537 34.81 11.95 5.95
CA ILE A 537 34.81 10.76 5.11
C ILE A 537 35.62 9.69 5.83
N LEU A 538 35.06 8.49 5.93
CA LEU A 538 35.77 7.33 6.47
C LEU A 538 36.45 6.60 5.32
N LEU A 539 37.70 6.19 5.54
CA LEU A 539 38.54 5.44 4.62
C LEU A 539 38.82 4.07 5.23
N ARG A 540 38.75 3.02 4.42
CA ARG A 540 39.13 1.65 4.81
C ARG A 540 39.98 1.04 3.70
N SER A 541 40.84 0.08 4.03
CA SER A 541 41.60 -0.69 3.03
C SER A 541 41.58 -2.15 3.37
N TYR A 542 41.42 -2.96 2.32
CA TYR A 542 41.26 -4.41 2.37
C TYR A 542 42.07 -5.07 1.26
N GLY A 543 42.19 -6.40 1.29
CA GLY A 543 42.73 -7.18 0.17
C GLY A 543 43.56 -8.39 0.57
N THR A 544 43.60 -9.39 -0.31
CA THR A 544 44.25 -10.69 -0.07
C THR A 544 45.78 -10.65 0.06
N GLN A 545 46.44 -9.52 -0.21
CA GLN A 545 47.87 -9.32 0.04
C GLN A 545 48.18 -8.27 1.13
N LEU A 546 47.16 -7.66 1.72
CA LEU A 546 47.32 -6.68 2.80
C LEU A 546 47.58 -7.41 4.13
N ALA A 547 48.64 -7.04 4.85
CA ALA A 547 48.98 -7.70 6.12
C ALA A 547 48.01 -7.28 7.23
N LYS A 548 47.68 -8.22 8.14
CA LYS A 548 46.82 -7.96 9.30
C LYS A 548 47.43 -6.86 10.18
N GLY A 549 46.71 -5.75 10.33
CA GLY A 549 47.18 -4.57 11.06
C GLY A 549 48.24 -3.73 10.33
N ALA A 550 48.40 -3.90 9.01
CA ALA A 550 49.23 -3.02 8.19
C ALA A 550 48.78 -1.55 8.35
N ASN A 551 49.74 -0.62 8.42
CA ASN A 551 49.45 0.81 8.48
C ASN A 551 49.48 1.38 7.05
N VAL A 552 48.29 1.61 6.49
CA VAL A 552 48.11 2.12 5.14
C VAL A 552 48.20 3.64 5.14
N ASP A 553 48.93 4.19 4.16
CA ASP A 553 49.00 5.63 3.91
C ASP A 553 47.90 6.03 2.92
N TYR A 554 47.09 7.03 3.27
CA TYR A 554 46.01 7.57 2.46
C TYR A 554 46.29 9.03 2.06
N LYS A 555 45.92 9.37 0.83
CA LYS A 555 45.87 10.75 0.32
C LYS A 555 44.49 11.02 -0.28
N VAL A 556 43.80 12.02 0.25
CA VAL A 556 42.47 12.44 -0.20
C VAL A 556 42.59 13.79 -0.88
N THR A 557 42.13 13.91 -2.12
CA THR A 557 42.12 15.16 -2.90
C THR A 557 40.68 15.52 -3.23
N LEU A 558 40.19 16.59 -2.61
CA LEU A 558 38.88 17.21 -2.87
C LEU A 558 39.04 18.29 -3.93
N THR A 559 38.18 18.26 -4.96
CA THR A 559 38.15 19.25 -6.04
C THR A 559 36.72 19.72 -6.25
N LYS A 560 36.50 21.03 -6.36
CA LYS A 560 35.21 21.66 -6.66
C LYS A 560 35.05 21.88 -8.16
N ASP A 561 33.81 21.99 -8.65
CA ASP A 561 33.46 22.33 -10.03
C ASP A 561 34.11 23.61 -10.58
N ASP A 562 34.40 24.62 -9.74
CA ASP A 562 35.19 25.80 -10.10
C ASP A 562 36.71 25.58 -10.25
N GLY A 563 37.18 24.34 -10.05
CA GLY A 563 38.59 23.95 -10.14
C GLY A 563 39.41 24.13 -8.86
N THR A 564 38.83 24.72 -7.80
CA THR A 564 39.49 24.83 -6.49
C THR A 564 39.72 23.43 -5.90
N SER A 565 40.92 23.13 -5.43
CA SER A 565 41.24 21.83 -4.81
C SER A 565 42.01 21.93 -3.50
N LYS A 566 41.81 20.94 -2.64
CA LYS A 566 42.38 20.80 -1.30
C LYS A 566 42.78 19.33 -1.11
N SER A 567 43.97 19.07 -0.58
CA SER A 567 44.44 17.71 -0.31
C SER A 567 44.75 17.48 1.17
N PHE A 568 44.52 16.26 1.61
CA PHE A 568 44.72 15.76 2.97
C PHE A 568 45.56 14.48 2.90
N SER A 569 46.28 14.16 3.97
CA SER A 569 47.00 12.88 4.09
C SER A 569 46.91 12.38 5.52
N VAL A 570 46.66 11.08 5.67
CA VAL A 570 46.46 10.40 6.95
C VAL A 570 46.91 8.95 6.80
N SER A 571 47.35 8.33 7.88
CA SER A 571 47.67 6.90 7.90
C SER A 571 46.89 6.19 9.01
N GLY A 572 46.61 4.90 8.83
CA GLY A 572 45.98 4.09 9.88
C GLY A 572 45.91 2.60 9.54
N ALA A 573 45.43 1.82 10.51
CA ALA A 573 45.38 0.37 10.40
C ALA A 573 44.38 -0.09 9.32
N ALA A 574 44.80 -1.08 8.52
CA ALA A 574 43.94 -1.85 7.64
C ALA A 574 42.67 -2.36 8.35
N ASN A 575 41.59 -2.53 7.58
CA ASN A 575 40.25 -2.90 8.05
C ASN A 575 39.59 -1.96 9.08
N THR A 576 40.30 -0.97 9.64
CA THR A 576 39.77 -0.01 10.62
C THR A 576 39.32 1.28 9.92
N PRO A 577 38.17 1.89 10.26
CA PRO A 577 37.79 3.20 9.73
C PRO A 577 38.77 4.32 10.11
N VAL A 578 39.42 4.93 9.11
CA VAL A 578 40.30 6.10 9.24
C VAL A 578 39.56 7.34 8.74
N GLN A 579 39.40 8.37 9.57
CA GLN A 579 38.61 9.55 9.22
C GLN A 579 39.46 10.67 8.59
N VAL A 580 38.90 11.35 7.58
CA VAL A 580 39.36 12.67 7.10
C VAL A 580 38.23 13.69 7.26
N GLN A 581 38.49 14.76 8.01
CA GLN A 581 37.58 15.91 8.18
C GLN A 581 37.81 16.91 7.04
N LEU A 582 36.78 17.25 6.26
CA LEU A 582 36.92 18.15 5.11
C LEU A 582 36.97 19.63 5.52
N GLY A 583 36.28 20.00 6.60
CA GLY A 583 35.94 21.39 6.92
C GLY A 583 34.65 21.82 6.21
N SER A 584 34.06 22.94 6.65
CA SER A 584 32.86 23.50 6.01
C SER A 584 33.08 23.83 4.54
N LEU A 585 32.07 23.52 3.71
CA LEU A 585 32.10 23.67 2.25
C LEU A 585 31.03 24.66 1.78
N SER A 586 31.29 25.38 0.69
CA SER A 586 30.27 26.19 0.02
C SER A 586 29.36 25.32 -0.83
N ALA A 587 28.14 25.78 -1.12
CA ALA A 587 27.30 25.19 -2.18
C ALA A 587 28.08 25.02 -3.50
N GLY A 588 27.73 23.96 -4.25
CA GLY A 588 28.40 23.54 -5.48
C GLY A 588 28.61 22.03 -5.54
N ASN A 589 29.17 21.55 -6.65
CA ASN A 589 29.48 20.14 -6.86
C ASN A 589 30.97 19.88 -6.60
N TYR A 590 31.25 18.73 -6.00
CA TYR A 590 32.60 18.31 -5.62
C TYR A 590 32.87 16.91 -6.13
N THR A 591 34.12 16.65 -6.49
CA THR A 591 34.65 15.31 -6.76
C THR A 591 35.80 15.08 -5.81
N ILE A 592 35.85 13.89 -5.20
CA ILE A 592 36.89 13.50 -4.27
C ILE A 592 37.57 12.24 -4.74
N LYS A 593 38.89 12.30 -4.80
CA LYS A 593 39.77 11.19 -5.13
C LYS A 593 40.52 10.74 -3.90
N THR A 594 40.35 9.48 -3.52
CA THR A 594 41.10 8.83 -2.44
C THR A 594 42.12 7.89 -3.06
N GLU A 595 43.40 8.07 -2.71
CA GLU A 595 44.52 7.22 -3.10
C GLU A 595 45.05 6.53 -1.83
N ALA A 596 45.28 5.21 -1.87
CA ALA A 596 45.78 4.44 -0.73
C ALA A 596 47.00 3.61 -1.11
N THR A 597 47.97 3.48 -0.20
CA THR A 597 49.20 2.72 -0.47
C THR A 597 49.77 1.99 0.75
N ASP A 598 50.19 0.74 0.56
CA ASP A 598 51.06 -0.02 1.47
C ASP A 598 52.27 -0.56 0.68
N GLY A 599 53.41 0.13 0.78
CA GLY A 599 54.67 -0.22 0.13
C GLY A 599 54.59 -0.30 -1.41
N LYS A 600 54.24 -1.47 -1.95
CA LYS A 600 54.01 -1.71 -3.39
C LYS A 600 52.53 -1.87 -3.76
N LEU A 601 51.67 -2.15 -2.79
CA LEU A 601 50.22 -2.22 -2.97
C LEU A 601 49.70 -0.78 -3.07
N LYS A 602 48.90 -0.49 -4.10
CA LYS A 602 48.35 0.84 -4.38
C LYS A 602 46.99 0.71 -5.03
N ASP A 603 46.07 1.58 -4.66
CA ASP A 603 44.74 1.70 -5.27
C ASP A 603 44.24 3.16 -5.20
N ALA A 604 43.24 3.51 -6.01
CA ALA A 604 42.58 4.80 -5.93
C ALA A 604 41.13 4.78 -6.45
N VAL A 605 40.23 5.36 -5.67
CA VAL A 605 38.80 5.53 -5.98
C VAL A 605 38.43 7.01 -6.13
N GLU A 606 37.48 7.32 -7.00
CA GLU A 606 36.97 8.67 -7.22
C GLU A 606 35.43 8.66 -7.16
N ARG A 607 34.84 9.57 -6.38
CA ARG A 607 33.38 9.71 -6.17
C ARG A 607 33.01 11.20 -6.13
N SER A 608 31.77 11.54 -6.48
CA SER A 608 31.28 12.93 -6.48
C SER A 608 30.14 13.12 -5.48
N PHE A 609 30.00 14.35 -4.98
CA PHE A 609 28.94 14.78 -4.08
C PHE A 609 28.57 16.25 -4.31
N ARG A 610 27.44 16.70 -3.74
CA ARG A 610 26.92 18.05 -3.88
C ARG A 610 26.63 18.68 -2.52
N VAL A 611 26.98 19.96 -2.38
CA VAL A 611 26.59 20.81 -1.25
C VAL A 611 25.50 21.76 -1.72
N SER A 612 24.46 21.98 -0.92
CA SER A 612 23.34 22.87 -1.25
C SER A 612 22.74 23.56 -0.03
N ASP A 613 22.14 24.73 -0.21
CA ASP A 613 21.59 25.51 0.90
C ASP A 613 20.31 24.89 1.49
N SER A 614 19.68 23.96 0.76
CA SER A 614 18.61 23.07 1.20
C SER A 614 18.64 21.79 0.35
N LEU A 615 18.12 20.70 0.93
CA LEU A 615 17.77 19.45 0.26
C LEU A 615 16.26 19.18 0.32
N LEU A 616 15.52 19.81 1.25
CA LEU A 616 14.06 19.71 1.29
C LEU A 616 13.43 20.49 0.13
N GLU A 617 12.85 19.72 -0.79
CA GLU A 617 11.96 20.19 -1.84
C GLU A 617 10.61 19.48 -1.71
N THR A 618 9.53 20.15 -2.07
CA THR A 618 8.17 19.57 -2.12
C THR A 618 7.43 20.11 -3.34
N SER A 619 6.24 19.58 -3.61
CA SER A 619 5.42 20.02 -4.74
C SER A 619 4.67 21.30 -4.37
N VAL A 620 4.90 22.35 -5.15
CA VAL A 620 4.10 23.59 -5.17
C VAL A 620 3.08 23.47 -6.30
N THR A 621 1.89 24.03 -6.08
CA THR A 621 0.80 24.06 -7.06
C THR A 621 0.35 25.50 -7.30
N ASP A 622 0.61 26.03 -8.49
CA ASP A 622 0.07 27.34 -8.90
C ASP A 622 -1.27 27.16 -9.63
N HIS A 623 -2.27 27.99 -9.33
CA HIS A 623 -3.55 28.04 -10.05
C HIS A 623 -3.61 29.26 -10.99
N ILE A 624 -3.79 29.03 -12.30
CA ILE A 624 -3.71 30.07 -13.34
C ILE A 624 -4.96 30.05 -14.23
N SER A 625 -5.68 31.18 -14.31
CA SER A 625 -6.78 31.34 -15.27
C SER A 625 -6.25 31.55 -16.68
N LEU A 626 -6.71 30.70 -17.62
CA LEU A 626 -6.12 30.62 -18.96
C LEU A 626 -6.52 31.80 -19.84
N SER A 627 -5.54 32.41 -20.49
CA SER A 627 -5.71 33.46 -21.50
C SER A 627 -4.61 33.32 -22.57
N GLU A 628 -4.73 34.01 -23.70
CA GLU A 628 -3.71 33.94 -24.77
C GLU A 628 -2.36 34.54 -24.34
N ASP A 629 -2.38 35.46 -23.36
CA ASP A 629 -1.19 36.06 -22.71
C ASP A 629 -0.74 35.30 -21.44
N ALA A 630 -1.35 34.16 -21.09
CA ALA A 630 -1.04 33.44 -19.84
C ALA A 630 0.36 32.79 -19.89
N VAL A 631 1.31 33.37 -19.15
CA VAL A 631 2.66 32.82 -18.97
C VAL A 631 2.69 31.88 -17.77
N ILE A 632 2.91 30.58 -18.03
CA ILE A 632 3.23 29.62 -16.97
C ILE A 632 4.71 29.76 -16.60
N SER A 633 5.03 29.77 -15.31
CA SER A 633 6.41 29.86 -14.83
C SER A 633 7.25 28.67 -15.32
N SER A 634 8.31 28.95 -16.08
CA SER A 634 9.30 27.94 -16.50
C SER A 634 10.51 27.85 -15.55
N ASN A 635 10.46 28.51 -14.39
CA ASN A 635 11.54 28.50 -13.39
C ASN A 635 11.34 27.36 -12.37
N THR A 636 10.99 26.19 -12.88
CA THR A 636 10.62 24.98 -12.13
C THR A 636 11.77 23.96 -12.16
N LYS A 637 11.77 22.98 -11.25
CA LYS A 637 12.75 21.89 -11.24
C LYS A 637 12.10 20.60 -11.74
N GLY A 638 12.70 19.99 -12.76
CA GLY A 638 12.25 18.71 -13.32
C GLY A 638 11.02 18.84 -14.22
N LEU A 639 10.24 17.77 -14.33
CA LEU A 639 8.96 17.79 -15.05
C LEU A 639 7.93 18.59 -14.26
N THR A 640 7.12 19.37 -14.98
CA THR A 640 6.00 20.15 -14.45
C THR A 640 4.70 19.60 -15.03
N SER A 641 3.76 19.26 -14.17
CA SER A 641 2.42 18.79 -14.55
C SER A 641 1.48 19.98 -14.68
N VAL A 642 0.96 20.22 -15.89
CA VAL A 642 -0.06 21.23 -16.16
C VAL A 642 -1.40 20.55 -16.45
N VAL A 643 -2.37 20.73 -15.56
CA VAL A 643 -3.72 20.14 -15.64
C VAL A 643 -4.74 21.23 -15.95
N PHE A 644 -5.34 21.17 -17.13
CA PHE A 644 -6.36 22.08 -17.62
C PHE A 644 -7.77 21.54 -17.34
N TYR A 645 -8.66 22.35 -16.79
CA TYR A 645 -10.05 21.97 -16.49
C TYR A 645 -11.00 23.17 -16.68
N GLY A 646 -12.28 22.89 -16.93
CA GLY A 646 -13.32 23.94 -16.92
C GLY A 646 -13.76 24.23 -15.50
N GLU A 647 -13.62 25.48 -15.04
CA GLU A 647 -13.86 25.88 -13.64
C GLU A 647 -15.25 25.47 -13.14
N ASP A 648 -16.30 26.06 -13.74
CA ASP A 648 -17.69 25.82 -13.35
C ASP A 648 -18.08 24.36 -13.61
N SER A 649 -17.60 23.80 -14.73
CA SER A 649 -17.92 22.45 -15.20
C SER A 649 -17.40 21.38 -14.24
N SER A 650 -16.16 21.50 -13.79
CA SER A 650 -15.52 20.55 -12.87
C SER A 650 -16.03 20.73 -11.44
N LEU A 651 -16.27 21.96 -10.98
CA LEU A 651 -16.91 22.21 -9.68
C LEU A 651 -18.29 21.55 -9.62
N LEU A 652 -19.14 21.78 -10.63
CA LEU A 652 -20.52 21.28 -10.64
C LEU A 652 -20.57 19.76 -10.83
N TYR A 653 -19.82 19.18 -11.76
CA TYR A 653 -19.88 17.74 -12.02
C TYR A 653 -19.47 16.92 -10.78
N ASN A 654 -18.32 17.24 -10.18
CA ASN A 654 -17.82 16.52 -9.00
C ASN A 654 -18.76 16.69 -7.78
N GLU A 655 -19.33 17.88 -7.60
CA GLU A 655 -20.23 18.18 -6.49
C GLU A 655 -21.61 17.53 -6.65
N LEU A 656 -22.19 17.57 -7.84
CA LEU A 656 -23.45 16.88 -8.12
C LEU A 656 -23.27 15.36 -7.98
N HIS A 657 -22.12 14.81 -8.40
CA HIS A 657 -21.80 13.41 -8.16
C HIS A 657 -21.67 13.10 -6.65
N SER A 658 -21.01 13.98 -5.87
CA SER A 658 -20.93 13.85 -4.39
C SER A 658 -22.33 13.82 -3.75
N LEU A 659 -23.22 14.74 -4.13
CA LEU A 659 -24.60 14.80 -3.61
C LEU A 659 -25.45 13.60 -4.07
N TYR A 660 -25.24 13.10 -5.29
CA TYR A 660 -25.93 11.93 -5.84
C TYR A 660 -25.63 10.65 -5.04
N TRP A 661 -24.39 10.49 -4.59
CA TRP A 661 -23.96 9.35 -3.77
C TRP A 661 -24.14 9.54 -2.26
N THR A 662 -24.89 10.56 -1.80
CA THR A 662 -25.30 10.63 -0.40
C THR A 662 -26.36 9.57 -0.11
N TRP A 663 -26.17 8.76 0.96
CA TRP A 663 -27.09 7.67 1.35
C TRP A 663 -27.66 7.87 2.76
N GLY A 664 -28.92 7.47 2.94
CA GLY A 664 -29.65 7.53 4.20
C GLY A 664 -31.16 7.73 3.98
N GLN A 665 -31.91 7.83 5.08
CA GLN A 665 -33.38 7.92 5.05
C GLN A 665 -33.94 9.34 5.23
N ARG A 666 -33.08 10.31 5.62
CA ARG A 666 -33.45 11.71 5.84
C ARG A 666 -33.92 12.38 4.54
N LEU A 667 -34.82 13.37 4.67
CA LEU A 667 -35.33 14.15 3.54
C LEU A 667 -34.23 14.87 2.76
N ASP A 668 -33.25 15.45 3.45
CA ASP A 668 -32.18 16.24 2.85
C ASP A 668 -31.27 15.40 1.93
N GLN A 669 -30.88 14.21 2.37
CA GLN A 669 -30.12 13.24 1.58
C GLN A 669 -30.90 12.75 0.36
N LYS A 670 -32.17 12.34 0.55
CA LYS A 670 -33.03 11.88 -0.55
C LYS A 670 -33.27 12.98 -1.59
N LEU A 671 -33.55 14.21 -1.15
CA LEU A 671 -33.74 15.35 -2.05
C LEU A 671 -32.44 15.70 -2.80
N ALA A 672 -31.31 15.76 -2.10
CA ALA A 672 -30.01 16.03 -2.71
C ALA A 672 -29.67 14.99 -3.78
N ARG A 673 -29.84 13.69 -3.49
CA ARG A 673 -29.67 12.60 -4.47
C ARG A 673 -30.60 12.78 -5.69
N ARG A 674 -31.90 12.97 -5.46
CA ARG A 674 -32.93 13.09 -6.52
C ARG A 674 -32.73 14.33 -7.41
N LEU A 675 -32.31 15.48 -6.84
CA LEU A 675 -32.06 16.70 -7.61
C LEU A 675 -30.72 16.67 -8.35
N SER A 676 -29.65 16.19 -7.70
CA SER A 676 -28.33 16.11 -8.32
C SER A 676 -28.29 15.14 -9.50
N GLY A 677 -28.95 13.98 -9.39
CA GLY A 677 -29.13 13.06 -10.53
C GLY A 677 -29.84 13.72 -11.72
N LYS A 678 -30.92 14.46 -11.47
CA LYS A 678 -31.61 15.24 -12.51
C LYS A 678 -30.73 16.31 -13.13
N LEU A 679 -29.85 16.97 -12.36
CA LEU A 679 -28.92 17.96 -12.92
C LEU A 679 -27.76 17.31 -13.71
N LEU A 680 -27.22 16.18 -13.26
CA LEU A 680 -26.24 15.38 -14.01
C LEU A 680 -26.79 14.94 -15.37
N GLN A 681 -28.02 14.41 -15.39
CA GLN A 681 -28.69 14.03 -16.63
C GLN A 681 -28.93 15.24 -17.55
N ASN A 682 -29.48 16.35 -17.04
CA ASN A 682 -29.88 17.51 -17.86
C ASN A 682 -28.71 18.37 -18.36
N TYR A 683 -27.61 18.50 -17.59
CA TYR A 683 -26.50 19.42 -17.90
C TYR A 683 -25.21 18.72 -18.34
N PHE A 684 -25.03 17.44 -18.03
CA PHE A 684 -23.83 16.67 -18.35
C PHE A 684 -24.11 15.42 -19.20
N ASN A 685 -25.37 15.14 -19.55
CA ASN A 685 -25.80 13.95 -20.29
C ASN A 685 -25.30 12.66 -19.63
N GLU A 686 -25.46 12.55 -18.31
CA GLU A 686 -25.08 11.38 -17.52
C GLU A 686 -26.19 10.31 -17.50
N GLU A 687 -25.80 9.05 -17.63
CA GLU A 687 -26.68 7.90 -17.40
C GLU A 687 -26.65 7.57 -15.90
N LEU A 688 -27.83 7.53 -15.27
CA LEU A 688 -27.95 7.35 -13.82
C LEU A 688 -28.01 5.87 -13.45
N TYR A 689 -27.17 5.46 -12.48
CA TYR A 689 -27.13 4.07 -11.98
C TYR A 689 -28.37 3.71 -11.14
N PHE A 690 -28.95 4.72 -10.48
CA PHE A 690 -30.14 4.64 -9.66
C PHE A 690 -31.09 5.81 -10.00
N ASP A 691 -32.37 5.49 -10.19
CA ASP A 691 -33.45 6.47 -10.23
C ASP A 691 -34.43 6.11 -9.11
N GLU A 692 -34.68 7.05 -8.19
CA GLU A 692 -35.44 6.83 -6.96
C GLU A 692 -36.70 7.71 -6.98
N GLU A 693 -37.84 7.11 -7.33
CA GLU A 693 -39.14 7.76 -7.20
C GLU A 693 -39.52 7.91 -5.72
N TYR A 694 -39.14 9.04 -5.12
CA TYR A 694 -39.49 9.40 -3.75
C TYR A 694 -40.49 10.56 -3.68
N ASP A 695 -41.60 10.34 -2.97
CA ASP A 695 -42.61 11.36 -2.67
C ASP A 695 -42.23 12.12 -1.40
N ILE A 696 -41.81 13.37 -1.59
CA ILE A 696 -41.40 14.30 -0.52
C ILE A 696 -42.55 14.67 0.40
N LYS A 697 -43.81 14.60 -0.06
CA LYS A 697 -44.98 15.00 0.74
C LYS A 697 -45.18 14.15 1.98
N GLN A 698 -44.59 12.96 2.03
CA GLN A 698 -44.54 12.10 3.22
C GLN A 698 -43.77 12.71 4.40
N HIS A 699 -43.01 13.79 4.16
CA HIS A 699 -42.32 14.57 5.19
C HIS A 699 -43.02 15.87 5.57
N GLN A 700 -44.06 16.30 4.85
CA GLN A 700 -44.87 17.45 5.25
C GLN A 700 -45.99 16.97 6.17
N ILE A 701 -45.99 17.43 7.43
CA ILE A 701 -46.90 16.91 8.46
C ILE A 701 -48.15 17.80 8.61
N ASP A 702 -49.10 17.39 9.47
CA ASP A 702 -50.41 18.03 9.62
C ASP A 702 -50.36 19.52 10.04
N ASP A 703 -49.23 20.03 10.56
CA ASP A 703 -49.02 21.46 10.86
C ASP A 703 -48.59 22.30 9.64
N GLY A 704 -48.28 21.65 8.51
CA GLY A 704 -47.82 22.29 7.27
C GLY A 704 -46.30 22.38 7.13
N GLY A 705 -45.54 22.19 8.21
CA GLY A 705 -44.07 22.17 8.22
C GLY A 705 -43.48 20.84 7.78
N LEU A 706 -42.15 20.79 7.64
CA LEU A 706 -41.43 19.59 7.19
C LEU A 706 -40.60 18.95 8.30
N ALA A 707 -40.75 17.63 8.41
CA ALA A 707 -40.01 16.75 9.30
C ALA A 707 -38.84 16.07 8.59
N LEU A 708 -37.70 15.94 9.27
CA LEU A 708 -36.47 15.38 8.69
C LEU A 708 -36.61 13.90 8.31
N LEU A 709 -37.39 13.17 9.10
CA LEU A 709 -37.77 11.78 8.97
C LEU A 709 -39.30 11.71 9.08
N THR A 710 -39.95 10.69 8.51
CA THR A 710 -41.43 10.61 8.45
C THR A 710 -42.11 10.32 9.81
N TYR A 711 -41.35 10.38 10.90
CA TYR A 711 -41.76 10.22 12.29
C TYR A 711 -41.18 11.31 13.22
N ASP A 712 -40.43 12.27 12.67
CA ASP A 712 -39.94 13.46 13.39
C ASP A 712 -41.06 14.51 13.53
N SER A 713 -40.86 15.49 14.41
CA SER A 713 -41.63 16.74 14.34
C SER A 713 -41.20 17.59 13.13
N SER A 714 -42.02 18.58 12.78
CA SER A 714 -41.62 19.66 11.89
C SER A 714 -40.40 20.42 12.44
N ASN A 715 -39.61 21.03 11.56
CA ASN A 715 -38.45 21.84 11.92
C ASN A 715 -38.38 23.10 11.02
N PRO A 716 -38.32 24.32 11.59
CA PRO A 716 -38.31 25.57 10.81
C PRO A 716 -37.11 25.70 9.87
N ALA A 717 -35.91 25.33 10.33
CA ALA A 717 -34.69 25.43 9.52
C ALA A 717 -34.73 24.53 8.27
N LEU A 718 -35.10 23.26 8.43
CA LEU A 718 -35.36 22.34 7.32
C LEU A 718 -36.46 22.88 6.40
N SER A 719 -37.56 23.34 6.98
CA SER A 719 -38.72 23.87 6.25
C SER A 719 -38.36 25.07 5.37
N ALA A 720 -37.54 26.00 5.87
CA ALA A 720 -37.07 27.16 5.12
C ALA A 720 -36.11 26.79 3.98
N LYS A 721 -35.16 25.88 4.25
CA LYS A 721 -34.21 25.34 3.26
C LYS A 721 -34.96 24.57 2.16
N MET A 722 -36.00 23.82 2.52
CA MET A 722 -36.93 23.17 1.58
C MET A 722 -37.73 24.17 0.74
N ALA A 723 -38.23 25.27 1.33
CA ALA A 723 -38.92 26.33 0.59
C ALA A 723 -38.02 27.01 -0.45
N SER A 724 -36.73 27.25 -0.14
CA SER A 724 -35.77 27.83 -1.09
C SER A 724 -35.40 26.88 -2.23
N LEU A 725 -35.44 25.56 -2.00
CA LEU A 725 -34.94 24.55 -2.95
C LEU A 725 -36.02 23.83 -3.78
N ALA A 726 -37.15 23.46 -3.17
CA ALA A 726 -38.08 22.46 -3.72
C ALA A 726 -39.56 22.76 -3.42
N ALA A 727 -39.94 24.03 -3.24
CA ALA A 727 -41.31 24.42 -2.90
C ALA A 727 -42.41 23.93 -3.87
N ASP A 728 -42.08 23.59 -5.12
CA ASP A 728 -43.05 23.05 -6.09
C ASP A 728 -43.45 21.58 -5.84
N ASP A 729 -42.67 20.82 -5.06
CA ASP A 729 -42.98 19.43 -4.69
C ASP A 729 -43.95 19.31 -3.48
N ILE A 730 -44.32 20.41 -2.83
CA ILE A 730 -44.97 20.44 -1.49
C ILE A 730 -46.17 21.42 -1.45
N ASP A 731 -47.00 21.38 -0.40
CA ASP A 731 -48.09 22.36 -0.23
C ASP A 731 -47.54 23.68 0.34
N LYS A 732 -47.38 24.66 -0.54
CA LYS A 732 -46.89 26.00 -0.21
C LYS A 732 -47.81 26.79 0.72
N ASN A 733 -49.13 26.56 0.68
CA ASN A 733 -50.07 27.32 1.50
C ASN A 733 -50.05 26.81 2.94
N ALA A 734 -49.98 25.49 3.12
CA ALA A 734 -49.77 24.88 4.42
C ALA A 734 -48.42 25.30 5.01
N LEU A 735 -47.36 25.34 4.19
CA LEU A 735 -46.03 25.75 4.64
C LEU A 735 -45.91 27.24 4.97
N ALA A 736 -46.56 28.12 4.20
CA ALA A 736 -46.64 29.55 4.55
C ALA A 736 -47.34 29.72 5.91
N LYS A 737 -48.50 29.08 6.09
CA LYS A 737 -49.25 29.12 7.35
C LYS A 737 -48.45 28.56 8.54
N TYR A 738 -47.67 27.50 8.35
CA TYR A 738 -46.77 26.97 9.38
C TYR A 738 -45.79 28.03 9.90
N PHE A 739 -45.19 28.82 9.01
CA PHE A 739 -44.31 29.92 9.40
C PHE A 739 -45.07 31.09 10.05
N GLU A 740 -46.29 31.40 9.59
CA GLU A 740 -47.15 32.43 10.21
C GLU A 740 -47.57 32.02 11.63
N ASP A 741 -48.08 30.79 11.81
CA ASP A 741 -48.50 30.23 13.11
C ASP A 741 -47.33 30.20 14.13
N LEU A 742 -46.10 29.99 13.67
CA LEU A 742 -44.90 30.06 14.50
C LEU A 742 -44.49 31.50 14.84
N LEU A 743 -44.65 32.45 13.92
CA LEU A 743 -44.36 33.87 14.19
C LEU A 743 -45.40 34.55 15.08
N GLU A 744 -46.63 34.02 15.17
CA GLU A 744 -47.63 34.42 16.17
C GLU A 744 -47.41 33.79 17.57
N ASN A 745 -46.51 32.80 17.70
CA ASN A 745 -46.28 32.09 18.96
C ASN A 745 -45.16 32.73 19.81
N GLU A 746 -45.51 33.21 21.01
CA GLU A 746 -44.57 33.80 21.98
C GLU A 746 -43.48 32.83 22.49
N GLU A 747 -43.62 31.51 22.30
CA GLU A 747 -42.60 30.51 22.67
C GLU A 747 -41.56 30.22 21.56
N THR A 748 -41.72 30.76 20.34
CA THR A 748 -40.81 30.51 19.21
C THR A 748 -39.45 31.17 19.43
N THR A 749 -38.36 30.45 19.14
CA THR A 749 -37.00 30.99 19.32
C THR A 749 -36.65 32.06 18.27
N ALA A 750 -35.72 32.97 18.59
CA ALA A 750 -35.25 33.98 17.65
C ALA A 750 -34.57 33.38 16.39
N GLU A 751 -34.03 32.16 16.49
CA GLU A 751 -33.46 31.42 15.37
C GLU A 751 -34.55 30.78 14.50
N ASP A 752 -35.51 30.08 15.11
CA ASP A 752 -36.68 29.53 14.42
C ASP A 752 -37.47 30.62 13.69
N ALA A 753 -37.68 31.77 14.34
CA ALA A 753 -38.32 32.94 13.73
C ALA A 753 -37.54 33.45 12.51
N ALA A 754 -36.21 33.58 12.60
CA ALA A 754 -35.37 33.97 11.46
C ALA A 754 -35.46 32.96 10.30
N TYR A 755 -35.54 31.66 10.60
CA TYR A 755 -35.82 30.64 9.59
C TYR A 755 -37.23 30.75 9.01
N CYS A 756 -38.25 31.06 9.81
CA CYS A 756 -39.61 31.34 9.31
C CYS A 756 -39.61 32.50 8.30
N PHE A 757 -38.88 33.58 8.57
CA PHE A 757 -38.71 34.69 7.63
C PHE A 757 -37.96 34.29 6.35
N TRP A 758 -36.94 33.42 6.40
CA TRP A 758 -36.32 32.87 5.19
C TRP A 758 -37.32 32.00 4.40
N GLY A 759 -38.11 31.17 5.07
CA GLY A 759 -39.15 30.35 4.45
C GLY A 759 -40.20 31.18 3.72
N LEU A 760 -40.74 32.22 4.36
CA LEU A 760 -41.70 33.16 3.76
C LEU A 760 -41.08 33.95 2.60
N ALA A 761 -39.83 34.42 2.74
CA ALA A 761 -39.06 35.05 1.65
C ALA A 761 -38.81 34.11 0.46
N ALA A 762 -38.67 32.80 0.69
CA ALA A 762 -38.56 31.79 -0.36
C ALA A 762 -39.91 31.55 -1.08
N LEU A 763 -41.02 31.48 -0.33
CA LEU A 763 -42.37 31.37 -0.87
C LEU A 763 -42.87 32.65 -1.57
N LYS A 764 -42.17 33.76 -1.39
CA LYS A 764 -42.42 35.12 -1.94
C LYS A 764 -43.55 35.89 -1.25
N GLU A 765 -43.75 35.61 0.04
CA GLU A 765 -44.58 36.41 0.92
C GLU A 765 -43.89 37.74 1.33
N PRO A 766 -44.65 38.81 1.67
CA PRO A 766 -44.16 40.20 1.66
C PRO A 766 -43.34 40.65 2.90
N VAL A 767 -42.56 39.76 3.51
CA VAL A 767 -41.91 39.91 4.84
C VAL A 767 -40.68 40.84 4.92
N LEU A 768 -40.40 41.66 3.90
CA LEU A 768 -39.17 42.46 3.83
C LEU A 768 -39.06 43.51 4.94
N LEU A 769 -40.18 44.09 5.38
CA LEU A 769 -40.18 45.12 6.42
C LEU A 769 -39.90 44.52 7.80
N ASP A 770 -40.42 43.32 8.05
CA ASP A 770 -40.31 42.62 9.32
C ASP A 770 -38.87 42.11 9.53
N ILE A 771 -38.26 41.52 8.48
CA ILE A 771 -36.84 41.15 8.47
C ILE A 771 -35.95 42.36 8.81
N ARG A 772 -36.21 43.52 8.19
CA ARG A 772 -35.46 44.75 8.46
C ARG A 772 -35.68 45.26 9.88
N SER A 773 -36.91 45.23 10.39
CA SER A 773 -37.22 45.64 11.77
C SER A 773 -36.57 44.74 12.83
N ILE A 774 -36.31 43.47 12.52
CA ILE A 774 -35.61 42.55 13.41
C ILE A 774 -34.10 42.80 13.37
N LEU A 775 -33.53 43.07 12.19
CA LEU A 775 -32.10 43.37 12.02
C LEU A 775 -31.62 44.66 12.74
N GLU A 776 -32.56 45.52 13.17
CA GLU A 776 -32.32 46.69 14.03
C GLU A 776 -32.14 46.36 15.52
N ALA A 777 -32.32 45.10 15.97
CA ALA A 777 -32.14 44.70 17.36
C ALA A 777 -30.66 44.56 17.77
N ASP A 778 -30.30 45.14 18.92
CA ASP A 778 -28.93 45.24 19.45
C ASP A 778 -28.30 43.89 19.90
N ASP A 779 -29.09 42.83 20.06
CA ASP A 779 -28.70 41.57 20.72
C ASP A 779 -28.71 40.31 19.81
N LEU A 780 -28.92 40.48 18.50
CA LEU A 780 -28.87 39.38 17.54
C LEU A 780 -27.48 38.72 17.45
N THR A 781 -27.44 37.39 17.46
CA THR A 781 -26.20 36.63 17.22
C THR A 781 -25.74 36.74 15.75
N PRO A 782 -24.42 36.64 15.46
CA PRO A 782 -23.92 36.65 14.07
C PRO A 782 -24.55 35.55 13.19
N TYR A 783 -24.88 34.40 13.77
CA TYR A 783 -25.56 33.30 13.07
C TYR A 783 -26.98 33.68 12.66
N ILE A 784 -27.80 34.23 13.57
CA ILE A 784 -29.15 34.68 13.24
C ILE A 784 -29.11 35.82 12.20
N ARG A 785 -28.11 36.70 12.28
CA ARG A 785 -27.87 37.73 11.24
C ARG A 785 -27.58 37.10 9.87
N LEU A 786 -26.83 36.00 9.78
CA LEU A 786 -26.62 35.24 8.53
C LEU A 786 -27.91 34.56 8.00
N VAL A 787 -28.76 34.01 8.87
CA VAL A 787 -30.07 33.46 8.46
C VAL A 787 -30.95 34.58 7.85
N LEU A 788 -31.06 35.72 8.53
CA LEU A 788 -31.82 36.89 8.05
C LEU A 788 -31.20 37.51 6.79
N GLY A 789 -29.86 37.54 6.68
CA GLY A 789 -29.16 37.95 5.45
C GLY A 789 -29.45 37.04 4.26
N THR A 790 -29.66 35.74 4.52
CA THR A 790 -30.10 34.78 3.50
C THR A 790 -31.56 35.01 3.11
N ALA A 791 -32.43 35.36 4.06
CA ALA A 791 -33.80 35.79 3.79
C ALA A 791 -33.86 37.07 2.92
N LEU A 792 -33.06 38.09 3.25
CA LEU A 792 -32.90 39.31 2.42
C LEU A 792 -32.47 38.97 0.99
N ALA A 793 -31.47 38.09 0.83
CA ALA A 793 -30.98 37.64 -0.46
C ALA A 793 -32.02 36.83 -1.28
N GLU A 794 -32.99 36.20 -0.62
CA GLU A 794 -34.04 35.40 -1.24
C GLU A 794 -35.27 36.25 -1.63
N ILE A 795 -35.62 37.28 -0.85
CA ILE A 795 -36.68 38.25 -1.20
C ILE A 795 -36.19 39.33 -2.19
N GLY A 796 -34.87 39.50 -2.35
CA GLY A 796 -34.23 40.34 -3.39
C GLY A 796 -33.55 41.62 -2.90
N ASP A 797 -33.37 41.79 -1.58
CA ASP A 797 -32.66 42.91 -0.97
C ASP A 797 -31.15 42.65 -0.93
N TYR A 798 -30.54 42.62 -2.12
CA TYR A 798 -29.14 42.21 -2.29
C TYR A 798 -28.12 43.14 -1.62
N GLU A 799 -28.43 44.42 -1.40
CA GLU A 799 -27.52 45.33 -0.70
C GLU A 799 -27.57 45.09 0.82
N GLY A 800 -28.75 44.96 1.43
CA GLY A 800 -28.86 44.60 2.85
C GLY A 800 -28.23 43.23 3.16
N ALA A 801 -28.44 42.23 2.29
CA ALA A 801 -27.78 40.93 2.41
C ALA A 801 -26.24 41.02 2.32
N LYS A 802 -25.73 41.91 1.46
CA LYS A 802 -24.28 42.17 1.26
C LYS A 802 -23.66 42.93 2.43
N GLU A 803 -24.41 43.77 3.14
CA GLU A 803 -23.96 44.39 4.39
C GLU A 803 -23.70 43.31 5.46
N ILE A 804 -24.64 42.37 5.66
CA ILE A 804 -24.46 41.21 6.56
C ILE A 804 -23.26 40.35 6.16
N TYR A 805 -23.08 40.04 4.87
CA TYR A 805 -21.89 39.34 4.37
C TYR A 805 -20.59 40.06 4.76
N THR A 806 -20.55 41.38 4.55
CA THR A 806 -19.37 42.20 4.83
C THR A 806 -19.07 42.27 6.33
N GLU A 807 -20.10 42.25 7.18
CA GLU A 807 -19.99 42.18 8.64
C GLU A 807 -19.39 40.84 9.10
N ALA A 808 -19.92 39.72 8.59
CA ALA A 808 -19.48 38.37 8.95
C ALA A 808 -18.03 38.09 8.52
N VAL A 809 -17.69 38.35 7.25
CA VAL A 809 -16.33 38.13 6.72
C VAL A 809 -15.30 39.02 7.43
N LYS A 810 -15.68 40.25 7.83
CA LYS A 810 -14.79 41.15 8.59
C LYS A 810 -14.57 40.71 10.05
N SER A 811 -15.53 40.02 10.66
CA SER A 811 -15.48 39.63 12.07
C SER A 811 -14.83 38.25 12.30
N SER A 812 -14.97 37.34 11.34
CA SER A 812 -14.59 35.92 11.49
C SER A 812 -14.02 35.28 10.22
N GLY A 813 -13.88 36.01 9.11
CA GLY A 813 -13.52 35.43 7.82
C GLY A 813 -12.02 35.17 7.64
N THR A 814 -11.65 33.90 7.45
CA THR A 814 -10.33 33.49 6.97
C THR A 814 -10.41 33.17 5.47
N ILE A 815 -9.47 33.68 4.68
CA ILE A 815 -9.45 33.57 3.21
C ILE A 815 -8.06 33.14 2.75
N THR A 816 -8.00 32.07 1.96
CA THR A 816 -6.80 31.56 1.26
C THR A 816 -6.98 31.67 -0.25
N ASP A 817 -6.04 31.19 -1.05
CA ASP A 817 -6.18 31.20 -2.52
C ASP A 817 -7.30 30.27 -3.04
N THR A 818 -7.54 29.13 -2.38
CA THR A 818 -8.51 28.09 -2.84
C THR A 818 -9.75 27.92 -1.94
N LEU A 819 -9.66 28.29 -0.66
CA LEU A 819 -10.70 28.14 0.38
C LEU A 819 -10.98 29.47 1.10
N ALA A 820 -12.19 29.60 1.67
CA ALA A 820 -12.54 30.64 2.64
C ALA A 820 -13.56 30.07 3.63
N TRP A 821 -13.57 30.55 4.87
CA TRP A 821 -14.52 30.13 5.91
C TRP A 821 -14.73 31.22 6.95
N LEU A 822 -15.77 31.07 7.77
CA LEU A 822 -15.97 31.84 9.00
C LEU A 822 -15.53 31.00 10.20
N GLU A 823 -14.65 31.55 11.04
CA GLU A 823 -14.18 30.90 12.27
C GLU A 823 -15.15 31.19 13.43
N THR A 824 -15.90 30.18 13.84
CA THR A 824 -16.83 30.23 15.00
C THR A 824 -16.41 29.21 16.08
N GLY A 825 -17.30 28.84 17.01
CA GLY A 825 -16.93 28.05 18.20
C GLY A 825 -16.51 26.61 17.89
N THR A 826 -17.30 25.89 17.09
CA THR A 826 -16.99 24.53 16.62
C THR A 826 -16.79 24.47 15.10
N ARG A 827 -16.18 23.38 14.59
CA ARG A 827 -16.06 23.15 13.13
C ARG A 827 -17.43 23.11 12.46
N ASP A 828 -18.40 22.47 13.12
CA ASP A 828 -19.74 22.25 12.61
C ASP A 828 -20.53 23.58 12.53
N GLU A 829 -20.47 24.42 13.59
CA GLU A 829 -20.94 25.80 13.54
C GLU A 829 -20.23 26.63 12.45
N SER A 830 -18.92 26.43 12.28
CA SER A 830 -18.11 27.16 11.29
C SER A 830 -18.53 26.77 9.87
N ILE A 831 -18.82 25.49 9.62
CA ILE A 831 -19.32 24.97 8.35
C ILE A 831 -20.73 25.49 8.07
N ASP A 832 -21.65 25.48 9.02
CA ASP A 832 -23.03 25.96 8.83
C ASP A 832 -23.08 27.49 8.64
N SER A 833 -22.33 28.24 9.46
CA SER A 833 -22.14 29.70 9.28
C SER A 833 -21.53 30.02 7.91
N THR A 834 -20.55 29.22 7.47
CA THR A 834 -19.95 29.33 6.13
C THR A 834 -20.93 28.93 5.03
N ALA A 835 -21.84 27.98 5.27
CA ALA A 835 -22.84 27.55 4.30
C ALA A 835 -23.85 28.68 4.03
N LEU A 836 -24.42 29.29 5.08
CA LEU A 836 -25.25 30.49 4.97
C LEU A 836 -24.49 31.63 4.29
N CYS A 837 -23.25 31.90 4.71
CA CYS A 837 -22.39 32.91 4.08
C CYS A 837 -22.18 32.65 2.58
N SER A 838 -21.99 31.38 2.16
CA SER A 838 -21.84 30.99 0.75
C SER A 838 -23.09 31.27 -0.09
N LEU A 839 -24.29 31.13 0.49
CA LEU A 839 -25.56 31.42 -0.18
C LEU A 839 -25.74 32.93 -0.37
N ILE A 840 -25.44 33.73 0.65
CA ILE A 840 -25.44 35.20 0.55
C ILE A 840 -24.40 35.65 -0.49
N ALA A 841 -23.18 35.10 -0.42
CA ALA A 841 -22.10 35.39 -1.35
C ALA A 841 -22.46 35.04 -2.80
N LEU A 842 -23.18 33.93 -3.01
CA LEU A 842 -23.71 33.54 -4.31
C LEU A 842 -24.75 34.54 -4.83
N LYS A 843 -25.81 34.77 -4.06
CA LYS A 843 -26.95 35.63 -4.45
C LYS A 843 -26.54 37.08 -4.68
N THR A 844 -25.59 37.59 -3.89
CA THR A 844 -25.03 38.96 -4.03
C THR A 844 -23.79 39.03 -4.93
N ASN A 845 -23.41 37.91 -5.56
CA ASN A 845 -22.32 37.76 -6.53
C ASN A 845 -20.90 38.19 -6.04
N GLN A 846 -20.56 37.91 -4.80
CA GLN A 846 -19.23 38.20 -4.22
C GLN A 846 -18.13 37.35 -4.89
N PRO A 847 -16.86 37.82 -4.93
CA PRO A 847 -15.76 37.03 -5.49
C PRO A 847 -15.55 35.70 -4.75
N GLU A 848 -15.63 35.70 -3.42
CA GLU A 848 -15.26 34.58 -2.56
C GLU A 848 -16.30 33.45 -2.52
N LYS A 849 -17.45 33.59 -3.19
CA LYS A 849 -18.57 32.62 -3.15
C LYS A 849 -18.15 31.17 -3.42
N VAL A 850 -17.21 30.95 -4.36
CA VAL A 850 -16.66 29.62 -4.68
C VAL A 850 -15.68 29.14 -3.61
N LYS A 851 -14.95 30.04 -2.94
CA LYS A 851 -14.01 29.70 -1.87
C LYS A 851 -14.73 29.22 -0.61
N PHE A 852 -15.82 29.90 -0.22
CA PHE A 852 -16.72 29.44 0.85
C PHE A 852 -17.40 28.11 0.50
N PHE A 853 -17.85 27.97 -0.74
CA PHE A 853 -18.41 26.70 -1.22
C PHE A 853 -17.41 25.54 -1.19
N ASN A 854 -16.15 25.80 -1.57
CA ASN A 854 -15.08 24.80 -1.53
C ASN A 854 -14.76 24.36 -0.10
N TYR A 855 -14.93 25.20 0.92
CA TYR A 855 -14.74 24.79 2.32
C TYR A 855 -15.83 23.83 2.77
N ILE A 856 -17.13 24.21 2.66
CA ILE A 856 -18.24 23.38 3.17
C ILE A 856 -18.38 22.01 2.52
N LYS A 857 -17.83 21.83 1.30
CA LYS A 857 -17.81 20.54 0.58
C LYS A 857 -16.52 19.73 0.76
N SER A 858 -15.51 20.27 1.45
CA SER A 858 -14.20 19.63 1.71
C SER A 858 -13.93 19.39 3.20
N ASN A 859 -14.97 19.43 4.03
CA ASN A 859 -14.91 19.22 5.48
C ASN A 859 -16.12 18.39 5.94
N SER A 860 -15.91 17.42 6.82
CA SER A 860 -16.94 16.62 7.47
C SER A 860 -17.59 17.33 8.66
N THR A 861 -18.83 16.93 8.96
CA THR A 861 -19.67 17.44 10.05
C THR A 861 -20.20 16.28 10.89
N SER A 862 -20.00 16.37 12.19
CA SER A 862 -20.36 15.37 13.20
C SER A 862 -21.81 15.44 13.67
N GLU A 863 -22.41 16.63 13.70
CA GLU A 863 -23.74 16.85 14.31
C GLU A 863 -24.84 17.25 13.30
N LEU A 864 -24.46 17.71 12.11
CA LEU A 864 -25.37 18.26 11.08
C LEU A 864 -24.98 17.81 9.66
N LEU A 865 -25.80 18.17 8.66
CA LEU A 865 -25.48 18.01 7.23
C LEU A 865 -25.87 19.28 6.46
N VAL A 866 -24.93 19.87 5.73
CA VAL A 866 -25.16 21.06 4.87
C VAL A 866 -25.58 20.71 3.43
N ASN A 867 -26.27 19.56 3.25
CA ASN A 867 -26.61 19.05 1.92
C ASN A 867 -27.64 19.91 1.18
N LEU A 868 -28.54 20.59 1.90
CA LEU A 868 -29.54 21.46 1.27
C LEU A 868 -28.92 22.77 0.79
N GLU A 869 -28.03 23.36 1.57
CA GLU A 869 -27.24 24.55 1.24
C GLU A 869 -26.34 24.26 0.04
N ARG A 870 -25.68 23.11 0.05
CA ARG A 870 -24.89 22.63 -1.10
C ARG A 870 -25.75 22.52 -2.36
N MET A 871 -26.94 21.92 -2.23
CA MET A 871 -27.90 21.75 -3.33
C MET A 871 -28.49 23.09 -3.80
N ILE A 872 -28.80 24.04 -2.91
CA ILE A 872 -29.27 25.41 -3.22
C ILE A 872 -28.17 26.18 -3.96
N PHE A 873 -26.91 26.07 -3.52
CA PHE A 873 -25.78 26.73 -4.17
C PHE A 873 -25.65 26.26 -5.63
N VAL A 874 -25.47 24.95 -5.87
CA VAL A 874 -25.27 24.44 -7.24
C VAL A 874 -26.49 24.63 -8.13
N SER A 875 -27.71 24.47 -7.60
CA SER A 875 -28.96 24.70 -8.35
C SER A 875 -29.15 26.15 -8.80
N ASN A 876 -28.50 27.10 -8.14
CA ASN A 876 -28.49 28.51 -8.57
C ASN A 876 -27.25 28.87 -9.40
N TYR A 877 -26.08 28.32 -9.06
CA TYR A 877 -24.82 28.56 -9.79
C TYR A 877 -24.87 28.01 -11.22
N ILE A 878 -25.45 26.82 -11.44
CA ILE A 878 -25.52 26.16 -12.76
C ILE A 878 -26.28 26.96 -13.80
N LYS A 879 -27.19 27.87 -13.38
CA LYS A 879 -27.97 28.75 -14.27
C LYS A 879 -27.11 29.77 -15.03
N GLY A 880 -25.90 30.06 -14.55
CA GLY A 880 -24.93 30.97 -15.17
C GLY A 880 -23.57 30.33 -15.48
N ALA A 881 -23.47 29.00 -15.41
CA ALA A 881 -22.22 28.27 -15.49
C ALA A 881 -21.71 28.04 -16.92
N SER A 882 -20.40 28.14 -17.11
CA SER A 882 -19.69 27.79 -18.34
C SER A 882 -19.31 26.31 -18.33
N LEU A 883 -20.21 25.46 -18.84
CA LEU A 883 -20.03 24.00 -18.85
C LEU A 883 -19.17 23.50 -20.03
N SER A 884 -19.39 24.04 -21.23
CA SER A 884 -18.59 23.75 -22.42
C SER A 884 -17.30 24.56 -22.41
N ASN A 885 -16.16 23.88 -22.29
CA ASN A 885 -14.84 24.51 -22.19
C ASN A 885 -13.89 23.90 -23.24
N SER A 886 -13.12 24.73 -23.93
CA SER A 886 -12.11 24.28 -24.91
C SER A 886 -10.97 25.28 -25.05
N PHE A 887 -9.83 24.82 -25.56
CA PHE A 887 -8.69 25.66 -25.89
C PHE A 887 -7.85 25.02 -26.99
N SER A 888 -6.95 25.79 -27.61
CA SER A 888 -5.87 25.28 -28.44
C SER A 888 -4.53 25.60 -27.80
N TYR A 889 -3.62 24.63 -27.79
CA TYR A 889 -2.23 24.84 -27.37
C TYR A 889 -1.26 24.60 -28.53
N GLU A 890 -0.12 25.29 -28.51
CA GLU A 890 0.98 25.14 -29.46
C GLU A 890 2.27 24.82 -28.72
N LEU A 891 2.94 23.74 -29.13
CA LEU A 891 4.17 23.22 -28.53
C LEU A 891 5.04 22.59 -29.62
N ASP A 892 6.36 22.85 -29.61
CA ASP A 892 7.30 22.39 -30.64
C ASP A 892 6.88 22.71 -32.10
N GLY A 893 6.08 23.78 -32.30
CA GLY A 893 5.49 24.16 -33.59
C GLY A 893 4.26 23.35 -34.03
N VAL A 894 3.80 22.41 -33.19
CA VAL A 894 2.57 21.63 -33.41
C VAL A 894 1.42 22.24 -32.61
N ARG A 895 0.34 22.63 -33.28
CA ARG A 895 -0.89 23.10 -32.63
C ARG A 895 -1.89 21.96 -32.47
N LYS A 896 -2.54 21.88 -31.30
CA LYS A 896 -3.59 20.92 -30.97
C LYS A 896 -4.78 21.64 -30.33
N GLN A 897 -5.99 21.19 -30.61
CA GLN A 897 -7.22 21.63 -29.95
C GLN A 897 -7.63 20.59 -28.90
N VAL A 898 -8.17 21.06 -27.77
CA VAL A 898 -8.62 20.27 -26.63
C VAL A 898 -10.03 20.71 -26.25
N GLU A 899 -10.93 19.75 -26.09
CA GLU A 899 -12.27 19.97 -25.52
C GLU A 899 -12.35 19.27 -24.16
N LEU A 900 -12.94 19.95 -23.18
CA LEU A 900 -13.05 19.49 -21.80
C LEU A 900 -14.52 19.10 -21.55
N GLN A 901 -14.78 17.79 -21.62
CA GLN A 901 -16.10 17.18 -21.53
C GLN A 901 -16.41 16.71 -20.09
N LYS A 902 -17.68 16.76 -19.67
CA LYS A 902 -18.19 16.21 -18.39
C LYS A 902 -17.35 16.54 -17.14
N GLY A 903 -16.99 17.81 -16.94
CA GLY A 903 -16.17 18.26 -15.80
C GLY A 903 -14.72 17.71 -15.76
N GLY A 904 -14.31 16.94 -16.77
CA GLY A 904 -12.99 16.33 -16.87
C GLY A 904 -11.88 17.31 -17.22
N SER A 905 -10.65 16.81 -17.14
CA SER A 905 -9.41 17.58 -17.30
C SER A 905 -8.51 17.01 -18.41
N PHE A 906 -7.53 17.81 -18.82
CA PHE A 906 -6.47 17.43 -19.77
C PHE A 906 -5.11 17.75 -19.15
N ARG A 907 -4.15 16.81 -19.21
CA ARG A 907 -2.82 16.96 -18.58
C ARG A 907 -1.70 17.03 -19.61
N LEU A 908 -0.71 17.88 -19.36
CA LEU A 908 0.58 17.91 -20.03
C LEU A 908 1.71 17.86 -18.99
N ASP A 909 2.60 16.88 -19.12
CA ASP A 909 3.85 16.82 -18.37
C ASP A 909 4.99 17.36 -19.24
N LEU A 910 5.62 18.46 -18.81
CA LEU A 910 6.55 19.24 -19.63
C LEU A 910 7.88 19.49 -18.91
N THR A 911 8.98 19.52 -19.67
CA THR A 911 10.27 20.03 -19.18
C THR A 911 10.26 21.56 -19.14
N PRO A 912 11.16 22.21 -18.39
CA PRO A 912 11.19 23.68 -18.28
C PRO A 912 11.36 24.40 -19.63
N GLU A 913 12.12 23.82 -20.57
CA GLU A 913 12.31 24.38 -21.92
C GLU A 913 11.03 24.30 -22.75
N LYS A 914 10.29 23.20 -22.64
CA LYS A 914 9.01 23.01 -23.32
C LYS A 914 7.94 23.93 -22.74
N LEU A 915 7.89 24.03 -21.40
CA LEU A 915 6.98 24.92 -20.69
C LEU A 915 7.20 26.39 -21.08
N ALA A 916 8.46 26.82 -21.22
CA ALA A 916 8.82 28.16 -21.72
C ALA A 916 8.42 28.43 -23.18
N SER A 917 8.08 27.40 -23.96
CA SER A 917 7.67 27.51 -25.37
C SER A 917 6.16 27.39 -25.60
N LEU A 918 5.41 26.96 -24.57
CA LEU A 918 3.98 26.66 -24.62
C LEU A 918 3.17 27.95 -24.84
N LYS A 919 2.18 27.89 -25.74
CA LYS A 919 1.27 29.00 -26.04
C LYS A 919 -0.17 28.53 -26.12
N PHE A 920 -1.10 29.43 -25.82
CA PHE A 920 -2.54 29.17 -25.87
C PHE A 920 -3.23 30.06 -26.91
N SER A 921 -4.33 29.56 -27.46
CA SER A 921 -5.18 30.30 -28.41
C SER A 921 -6.59 29.68 -28.44
N ASN A 922 -7.57 30.37 -29.04
CA ASN A 922 -8.92 29.84 -29.25
C ASN A 922 -9.62 29.36 -27.95
N ILE A 923 -9.38 30.05 -26.83
CA ILE A 923 -9.93 29.66 -25.52
C ILE A 923 -11.44 29.96 -25.49
N GLN A 924 -12.23 28.99 -25.04
CA GLN A 924 -13.68 29.10 -24.88
C GLN A 924 -14.09 28.59 -23.48
N GLY A 925 -14.96 29.34 -22.82
CA GLY A 925 -15.36 29.09 -21.44
C GLY A 925 -14.33 29.57 -20.41
N LYS A 926 -14.45 29.09 -19.18
CA LYS A 926 -13.51 29.37 -18.07
C LYS A 926 -12.54 28.20 -17.90
N VAL A 927 -11.48 28.18 -18.71
CA VAL A 927 -10.40 27.21 -18.55
C VAL A 927 -9.44 27.69 -17.46
N GLN A 928 -9.24 26.86 -16.44
CA GLN A 928 -8.21 27.02 -15.41
C GLN A 928 -7.07 26.02 -15.69
N ALA A 929 -5.85 26.37 -15.31
CA ALA A 929 -4.67 25.51 -15.37
C ALA A 929 -4.04 25.41 -13.97
N THR A 930 -4.00 24.20 -13.44
CA THR A 930 -3.24 23.85 -12.22
C THR A 930 -1.85 23.40 -12.63
N VAL A 931 -0.82 24.03 -12.08
CA VAL A 931 0.59 23.84 -12.45
C VAL A 931 1.36 23.34 -11.24
N SER A 932 1.60 22.02 -11.19
CA SER A 932 2.29 21.38 -10.08
C SER A 932 3.75 21.04 -10.45
N TYR A 933 4.69 21.50 -9.61
CA TYR A 933 6.14 21.33 -9.80
C TYR A 933 6.89 21.28 -8.48
N VAL A 934 8.11 20.72 -8.51
CA VAL A 934 8.97 20.62 -7.33
C VAL A 934 9.73 21.94 -7.10
N ALA A 935 9.71 22.44 -5.86
CA ALA A 935 10.43 23.63 -5.43
C ALA A 935 11.05 23.48 -4.02
N PRO A 936 12.16 24.18 -3.71
CA PRO A 936 12.72 24.21 -2.36
C PRO A 936 11.75 24.86 -1.37
N VAL A 937 11.58 24.26 -0.19
CA VAL A 937 10.64 24.74 0.84
C VAL A 937 10.99 26.15 1.34
N SER A 938 12.24 26.60 1.21
CA SER A 938 12.64 27.99 1.49
C SER A 938 11.98 29.06 0.60
N LYS A 939 11.22 28.66 -0.44
CA LYS A 939 10.39 29.56 -1.26
C LYS A 939 8.90 29.56 -0.85
N ILE A 940 8.48 28.59 -0.04
CA ILE A 940 7.09 28.37 0.37
C ILE A 940 6.82 29.16 1.65
N ARG A 941 5.59 29.65 1.82
CA ARG A 941 5.13 30.27 3.06
C ARG A 941 4.33 29.23 3.86
N LYS A 942 4.50 29.23 5.18
CA LYS A 942 3.56 28.56 6.08
C LYS A 942 2.17 29.17 5.89
N THR A 943 1.13 28.36 6.03
CA THR A 943 -0.24 28.86 6.12
C THR A 943 -0.39 29.74 7.37
N GLU A 944 -1.11 30.86 7.25
CA GLU A 944 -1.38 31.73 8.40
C GLU A 944 -2.53 31.16 9.25
N GLY A 945 -2.44 31.30 10.58
CA GLY A 945 -3.36 30.67 11.52
C GLY A 945 -2.95 29.25 11.95
N ASN A 946 -3.60 28.71 12.97
CA ASN A 946 -3.29 27.39 13.53
C ASN A 946 -3.99 26.26 12.74
N VAL A 947 -3.80 26.23 11.42
CA VAL A 947 -4.49 25.25 10.54
C VAL A 947 -3.84 23.87 10.64
N ILE A 948 -2.52 23.77 10.49
CA ILE A 948 -1.72 22.56 10.75
C ILE A 948 -0.37 22.96 11.36
N SER A 949 0.30 22.03 12.03
CA SER A 949 1.72 22.16 12.38
C SER A 949 2.47 20.82 12.34
N ILE A 950 3.79 20.88 12.21
CA ILE A 950 4.69 19.72 12.28
C ILE A 950 5.84 19.96 13.27
N GLU A 951 6.03 19.00 14.18
CA GLU A 951 7.22 18.86 15.01
C GLU A 951 8.04 17.64 14.59
N ARG A 952 9.37 17.69 14.79
CA ARG A 952 10.29 16.56 14.63
C ARG A 952 11.27 16.55 15.78
N SER A 953 11.66 15.37 16.26
CA SER A 953 12.65 15.20 17.31
C SER A 953 13.55 13.98 17.08
N TYR A 954 14.75 14.04 17.65
CA TYR A 954 15.75 12.96 17.61
C TYR A 954 16.02 12.44 19.03
N SER A 955 16.06 11.12 19.19
CA SER A 955 16.32 10.47 20.48
C SER A 955 17.18 9.22 20.34
N LEU A 956 17.82 8.81 21.42
CA LEU A 956 18.45 7.49 21.56
C LEU A 956 17.55 6.62 22.45
N ASN A 957 17.67 5.29 22.37
CA ASN A 957 16.86 4.37 23.18
C ASN A 957 17.08 4.62 24.69
N GLY A 958 16.18 5.40 25.31
CA GLY A 958 16.24 5.80 26.72
C GLY A 958 16.82 7.20 27.01
N GLY A 959 17.08 8.06 26.00
CA GLY A 959 17.69 9.38 26.27
C GLY A 959 17.66 10.41 25.12
N SER A 960 18.09 11.62 25.44
CA SER A 960 18.22 12.74 24.48
C SER A 960 19.39 12.53 23.51
N ALA A 961 19.23 12.92 22.24
CA ALA A 961 20.23 12.76 21.19
C ALA A 961 21.40 13.77 21.23
N SER A 962 21.68 14.40 22.38
CA SER A 962 22.75 15.40 22.52
C SER A 962 24.19 14.84 22.44
N SER A 963 24.34 13.52 22.34
CA SER A 963 25.63 12.83 22.20
C SER A 963 25.49 11.53 21.39
N ILE A 964 25.03 11.63 20.14
CA ILE A 964 25.05 10.50 19.19
C ILE A 964 26.52 10.12 18.90
N SER A 965 26.84 8.84 18.96
CA SER A 965 28.14 8.26 18.59
C SER A 965 28.03 7.43 17.31
N ARG A 966 29.14 6.97 16.74
CA ARG A 966 29.13 6.23 15.48
C ARG A 966 28.53 4.84 15.66
N SER A 967 27.66 4.43 14.74
CA SER A 967 26.85 3.19 14.76
C SER A 967 25.63 3.18 15.68
N ASP A 968 25.36 4.26 16.43
CA ASP A 968 24.14 4.41 17.24
C ASP A 968 22.87 4.31 16.37
N THR A 969 21.81 3.73 16.95
CA THR A 969 20.45 3.82 16.39
C THR A 969 19.74 5.02 16.98
N VAL A 970 19.43 6.01 16.14
CA VAL A 970 18.66 7.21 16.47
C VAL A 970 17.19 6.95 16.13
N LYS A 971 16.29 7.16 17.09
CA LYS A 971 14.84 7.20 16.86
C LYS A 971 14.46 8.62 16.43
N VAL A 972 13.87 8.74 15.24
CA VAL A 972 13.31 9.98 14.69
C VAL A 972 11.80 9.93 14.86
N THR A 973 11.25 10.93 15.54
CA THR A 973 9.80 11.03 15.82
C THR A 973 9.28 12.32 15.20
N ILE A 974 8.26 12.21 14.34
CA ILE A 974 7.56 13.33 13.70
C ILE A 974 6.13 13.37 14.25
N THR A 975 5.67 14.54 14.70
CA THR A 975 4.32 14.73 15.23
C THR A 975 3.59 15.78 14.39
N PRO A 976 2.65 15.39 13.51
CA PRO A 976 1.73 16.30 12.86
C PRO A 976 0.58 16.64 13.81
N SER A 977 0.15 17.91 13.80
CA SER A 977 -1.02 18.40 14.57
C SER A 977 -1.96 19.16 13.65
N PHE A 978 -3.26 19.04 13.90
CA PHE A 978 -4.31 19.62 13.05
C PHE A 978 -5.22 20.54 13.87
N GLY A 979 -5.52 21.73 13.34
CA GLY A 979 -6.46 22.67 13.93
C GLY A 979 -7.91 22.26 13.68
N ALA A 980 -8.84 22.85 14.43
CA ALA A 980 -10.28 22.57 14.30
C ALA A 980 -10.86 22.89 12.90
N THR A 981 -10.17 23.73 12.12
CA THR A 981 -10.52 24.14 10.75
C THR A 981 -9.61 23.51 9.66
N ALA A 982 -8.77 22.54 10.02
CA ALA A 982 -8.03 21.76 9.02
C ALA A 982 -9.01 21.00 8.10
N PRO A 983 -8.85 21.03 6.77
CA PRO A 983 -9.68 20.25 5.86
C PRO A 983 -9.33 18.76 5.92
N ASP A 984 -10.32 17.91 5.64
CA ASP A 984 -10.09 16.46 5.57
C ASP A 984 -9.46 16.09 4.22
N GLY A 985 -8.53 15.14 4.20
CA GLY A 985 -7.81 14.75 2.99
C GLY A 985 -6.48 14.06 3.24
N TYR A 986 -5.73 13.84 2.17
CA TYR A 986 -4.36 13.32 2.26
C TYR A 986 -3.35 14.45 2.50
N TYR A 987 -2.43 14.17 3.41
CA TYR A 987 -1.28 14.99 3.74
C TYR A 987 0.00 14.23 3.41
N GLU A 988 0.94 14.90 2.75
CA GLU A 988 2.30 14.43 2.50
C GLU A 988 3.23 15.00 3.58
N ILE A 989 3.92 14.13 4.30
CA ILE A 989 4.97 14.48 5.26
C ILE A 989 6.32 14.08 4.65
N THR A 990 7.20 15.04 4.42
CA THR A 990 8.56 14.80 3.90
C THR A 990 9.60 15.24 4.92
N ASP A 991 10.49 14.33 5.29
CA ASP A 991 11.65 14.56 6.15
C ASP A 991 12.96 14.34 5.37
N ILE A 992 14.01 15.07 5.75
CA ILE A 992 15.36 14.93 5.21
C ILE A 992 16.32 14.63 6.35
N LEU A 993 16.81 13.39 6.39
CA LEU A 993 17.84 12.98 7.34
C LEU A 993 19.11 13.84 7.20
N PRO A 994 19.76 14.23 8.32
CA PRO A 994 21.09 14.83 8.29
C PRO A 994 22.08 13.94 7.55
N ALA A 995 23.04 14.53 6.82
CA ALA A 995 23.90 13.77 5.92
C ALA A 995 24.79 12.70 6.59
N GLY A 996 25.02 12.80 7.90
CA GLY A 996 25.71 11.79 8.71
C GLY A 996 24.84 10.59 9.17
N LEU A 997 23.51 10.65 9.01
CA LEU A 997 22.58 9.56 9.29
C LEU A 997 22.18 8.79 8.01
N ARG A 998 21.73 7.55 8.15
CA ARG A 998 21.08 6.74 7.10
C ARG A 998 19.77 6.17 7.63
N PHE A 999 18.76 6.00 6.78
CA PHE A 999 17.55 5.27 7.17
C PHE A 999 17.90 3.84 7.57
N ASP A 1000 17.28 3.34 8.65
CA ASP A 1000 17.47 2.01 9.20
C ASP A 1000 16.19 1.17 8.96
N ARG A 1001 15.07 1.52 9.61
CA ARG A 1001 13.76 0.85 9.49
C ARG A 1001 12.62 1.71 10.04
N PRO A 1002 11.34 1.49 9.65
CA PRO A 1002 10.20 2.08 10.37
C PRO A 1002 10.08 1.50 11.80
N GLU A 1003 9.35 2.18 12.69
CA GLU A 1003 8.97 1.58 13.98
C GLU A 1003 7.80 0.60 13.80
N TYR A 1004 7.91 -0.60 14.39
CA TYR A 1004 6.92 -1.67 14.26
C TYR A 1004 6.15 -1.86 15.57
N THR A 1005 4.98 -1.23 15.67
CA THR A 1005 4.08 -1.31 16.83
C THR A 1005 3.00 -2.38 16.64
N TYR A 1006 3.07 -3.45 17.43
CA TYR A 1006 2.04 -4.49 17.47
C TYR A 1006 0.85 -4.04 18.34
N GLY A 1007 -0.31 -3.82 17.71
CA GLY A 1007 -1.60 -3.57 18.37
C GLY A 1007 -1.97 -2.08 18.51
N ASN A 1008 -3.20 -1.75 18.06
CA ASN A 1008 -3.94 -0.48 18.18
C ASN A 1008 -3.28 0.86 17.75
N GLY A 1009 -1.97 0.92 17.56
CA GLY A 1009 -1.29 2.04 16.91
C GLY A 1009 -1.29 1.89 15.37
N ALA A 1010 -1.28 3.00 14.64
CA ALA A 1010 -1.15 2.99 13.19
C ALA A 1010 0.25 2.51 12.75
N TRP A 1011 0.32 1.79 11.63
CA TRP A 1011 1.57 1.29 11.05
C TRP A 1011 2.16 2.33 10.07
N TRP A 1012 3.21 3.02 10.49
CA TRP A 1012 3.87 4.04 9.68
C TRP A 1012 4.97 3.47 8.80
N TRP A 1013 4.57 2.96 7.64
CA TRP A 1013 5.49 2.69 6.54
C TRP A 1013 5.72 3.96 5.73
N PRO A 1014 6.98 4.27 5.34
CA PRO A 1014 7.25 5.36 4.41
C PRO A 1014 6.91 4.95 2.97
N ASP A 1015 6.23 5.83 2.24
CA ASP A 1015 5.93 5.64 0.81
C ASP A 1015 7.19 5.79 -0.06
N GLU A 1016 8.15 6.60 0.39
CA GLU A 1016 9.45 6.77 -0.28
C GLU A 1016 10.58 6.80 0.75
N VAL A 1017 11.65 6.05 0.48
CA VAL A 1017 12.96 6.20 1.13
C VAL A 1017 14.01 6.31 0.04
N SER A 1018 14.54 7.51 -0.17
CA SER A 1018 15.44 7.84 -1.30
C SER A 1018 16.62 8.66 -0.80
N GLY A 1019 17.77 7.99 -0.60
CA GLY A 1019 18.97 8.60 -0.03
C GLY A 1019 18.77 9.10 1.41
N GLN A 1020 18.58 10.42 1.57
CA GLN A 1020 18.24 11.08 2.83
C GLN A 1020 16.74 11.40 2.98
N LYS A 1021 15.97 11.35 1.90
CA LYS A 1021 14.54 11.69 1.89
C LYS A 1021 13.72 10.52 2.42
N VAL A 1022 12.79 10.82 3.33
CA VAL A 1022 11.78 9.89 3.85
C VAL A 1022 10.41 10.56 3.70
N VAL A 1023 9.45 9.88 3.10
CA VAL A 1023 8.08 10.41 2.86
C VAL A 1023 7.05 9.50 3.50
N PHE A 1024 6.02 10.10 4.11
CA PHE A 1024 4.87 9.41 4.67
C PHE A 1024 3.56 10.10 4.24
N GLY A 1025 2.61 9.33 3.73
CA GLY A 1025 1.23 9.72 3.51
C GLY A 1025 0.40 9.55 4.78
N LEU A 1026 -0.40 10.57 5.09
CA LEU A 1026 -1.31 10.60 6.23
C LEU A 1026 -2.69 11.05 5.74
N TYR A 1027 -3.71 10.18 5.85
CA TYR A 1027 -5.09 10.64 5.71
C TYR A 1027 -5.55 11.23 7.04
N TYR A 1028 -6.05 12.47 7.00
CA TYR A 1028 -6.65 13.15 8.14
C TYR A 1028 -8.15 13.36 7.88
N ASN A 1029 -8.97 12.99 8.86
CA ASN A 1029 -10.31 13.51 9.05
C ASN A 1029 -10.56 13.80 10.54
N LYS A 1030 -11.41 14.78 10.86
CA LYS A 1030 -11.71 15.14 12.27
C LYS A 1030 -12.31 13.99 13.10
N GLU A 1031 -12.98 13.03 12.47
CA GLU A 1031 -13.77 11.99 13.15
C GLU A 1031 -12.97 10.74 13.52
N ASP A 1032 -12.09 10.24 12.64
CA ASP A 1032 -11.30 9.02 12.91
C ASP A 1032 -9.83 9.30 13.29
N TYR A 1033 -9.30 10.49 13.00
CA TYR A 1033 -7.91 10.82 13.33
C TYR A 1033 -7.66 10.80 14.84
N LYS A 1034 -6.62 10.06 15.22
CA LYS A 1034 -6.07 10.02 16.57
C LYS A 1034 -4.68 10.63 16.52
N ASP A 1035 -4.35 11.49 17.47
CA ASP A 1035 -3.02 12.09 17.60
C ASP A 1035 -1.95 11.00 17.59
N THR A 1036 -1.23 10.87 16.47
CA THR A 1036 -0.28 9.78 16.27
C THR A 1036 1.04 10.32 15.71
N SER A 1037 2.10 10.21 16.51
CA SER A 1037 3.46 10.47 16.03
C SER A 1037 3.93 9.36 15.08
N ILE A 1038 4.44 9.77 13.93
CA ILE A 1038 5.17 8.92 12.99
C ILE A 1038 6.57 8.66 13.59
N THR A 1039 7.02 7.41 13.61
CA THR A 1039 8.38 7.07 14.06
C THR A 1039 9.09 6.19 13.05
N TYR A 1040 10.36 6.53 12.79
CA TYR A 1040 11.31 5.64 12.14
C TYR A 1040 12.68 5.70 12.81
N TYR A 1041 13.56 4.76 12.47
CA TYR A 1041 14.92 4.66 12.98
C TYR A 1041 15.93 5.02 11.90
N ALA A 1042 17.04 5.62 12.34
CA ALA A 1042 18.18 5.96 11.50
C ALA A 1042 19.50 5.57 12.16
N ARG A 1043 20.49 5.15 11.37
CA ARG A 1043 21.83 4.74 11.82
C ARG A 1043 22.80 5.92 11.71
N ALA A 1044 23.60 6.17 12.75
CA ALA A 1044 24.66 7.16 12.71
C ALA A 1044 25.93 6.62 12.02
N VAL A 1045 26.41 7.26 10.96
CA VAL A 1045 27.44 6.68 10.07
C VAL A 1045 28.76 7.45 10.04
N SER A 1046 28.76 8.73 9.67
CA SER A 1046 29.98 9.54 9.58
C SER A 1046 30.02 10.58 10.68
N GLU A 1047 31.04 10.57 11.52
CA GLU A 1047 31.24 11.56 12.60
C GLU A 1047 31.40 12.98 12.01
N GLY A 1048 30.96 14.02 12.72
CA GLY A 1048 30.94 15.40 12.21
C GLY A 1048 29.73 16.20 12.72
N ALA A 1049 29.49 17.36 12.11
CA ALA A 1049 28.31 18.18 12.38
C ALA A 1049 27.49 18.34 11.10
N TYR A 1050 26.19 18.05 11.18
CA TYR A 1050 25.30 17.96 10.03
C TYR A 1050 23.99 18.70 10.32
N THR A 1051 23.54 19.46 9.33
CA THR A 1051 22.26 20.13 9.36
C THR A 1051 21.14 19.10 9.16
N ALA A 1052 20.22 19.02 10.11
CA ALA A 1052 18.89 18.53 9.79
C ALA A 1052 18.19 19.66 9.02
N ASP A 1053 17.83 19.41 7.76
CA ASP A 1053 16.99 20.36 7.02
C ASP A 1053 15.62 20.47 7.71
N ASN A 1054 14.77 21.36 7.24
CA ASN A 1054 13.36 21.35 7.60
C ASN A 1054 12.76 19.94 7.31
N ALA A 1055 11.75 19.53 8.07
CA ALA A 1055 10.75 18.58 7.61
C ALA A 1055 9.46 19.36 7.30
N ALA A 1056 8.65 18.93 6.34
CA ALA A 1056 7.41 19.60 5.96
C ALA A 1056 6.21 18.66 6.01
N ILE A 1057 5.05 19.24 6.30
CA ILE A 1057 3.73 18.68 6.05
C ILE A 1057 3.01 19.56 5.03
N ARG A 1058 2.33 18.96 4.05
CA ARG A 1058 1.41 19.67 3.16
C ARG A 1058 0.15 18.86 2.91
N HIS A 1059 -0.97 19.52 2.65
CA HIS A 1059 -2.13 18.85 2.04
C HIS A 1059 -1.81 18.54 0.57
N THR A 1060 -2.28 17.41 0.03
CA THR A 1060 -2.01 17.03 -1.38
C THR A 1060 -2.65 17.98 -2.39
N ASP A 1061 -3.95 18.28 -2.19
CA ASP A 1061 -4.80 19.04 -3.12
C ASP A 1061 -5.12 20.49 -2.69
N LYS A 1062 -4.41 21.05 -1.70
CA LYS A 1062 -4.66 22.41 -1.14
C LYS A 1062 -3.34 23.10 -0.79
N ASP A 1063 -3.35 24.42 -0.85
CA ASP A 1063 -2.21 25.27 -0.47
C ASP A 1063 -2.08 25.46 1.05
N ILE A 1064 -1.96 24.33 1.75
CA ILE A 1064 -1.81 24.27 3.19
C ILE A 1064 -0.49 23.57 3.50
N TYR A 1065 0.45 24.32 4.09
CA TYR A 1065 1.83 23.92 4.30
C TYR A 1065 2.30 24.32 5.71
N ASP A 1066 2.99 23.43 6.41
CA ASP A 1066 3.84 23.78 7.55
C ASP A 1066 5.19 23.06 7.50
N PHE A 1067 6.19 23.60 8.20
CA PHE A 1067 7.52 23.00 8.27
C PHE A 1067 8.26 23.27 9.58
N THR A 1068 9.06 22.31 10.04
CA THR A 1068 9.88 22.40 11.25
C THR A 1068 10.93 23.51 11.11
N GLN A 1069 11.62 23.84 12.20
CA GLN A 1069 12.90 24.55 12.09
C GLN A 1069 14.03 23.59 11.65
N ARG A 1070 15.17 24.16 11.26
CA ARG A 1070 16.43 23.43 11.04
C ARG A 1070 17.18 23.24 12.36
N GLU A 1071 17.90 22.13 12.45
CA GLU A 1071 18.65 21.74 13.65
C GLU A 1071 20.07 21.30 13.28
N GLN A 1072 20.95 21.20 14.28
CA GLN A 1072 22.32 20.70 14.10
C GLN A 1072 22.51 19.40 14.88
N ILE A 1073 22.81 18.33 14.14
CA ILE A 1073 23.05 16.99 14.66
C ILE A 1073 24.56 16.73 14.62
N THR A 1074 25.15 16.53 15.80
CA THR A 1074 26.57 16.20 15.94
C THR A 1074 26.71 14.70 16.20
N ILE A 1075 27.53 14.04 15.39
CA ILE A 1075 27.88 12.62 15.53
C ILE A 1075 29.32 12.54 16.01
N GLY A 1076 29.52 11.98 17.19
CA GLY A 1076 30.82 11.67 17.77
C GLY A 1076 31.42 10.36 17.24
N LYS A 1077 32.53 9.97 17.84
CA LYS A 1077 33.26 8.73 17.53
C LYS A 1077 32.66 7.52 18.23
#